data_AF-A0A4P6PKF2-F1
#
_entry.id   AF-A0A4P6PKF2-F1
#
_cell.length_a   1.000
_cell.length_b   1.000
_cell.length_c   1.000
_cell.angle_alpha   90.00
_cell.angle_beta   90.00
_cell.angle_gamma   90.00
#
_symmetry.space_group_name_H-M   'P 1'
#
loop_
_entity.id
_entity.type
_entity.pdbx_description
1 polymer ?
#
loop_
_entity_poly.entity_id
_entity_poly.type
_entity_poly.pdbx_seq_one_letter_code
_entity_poly.pdbx_strand_id
1 'polypeptide(L)'
;MNVRLSTLCLVFAASVAGAQLEALRTLTPDQDQKIRRPIEARVFGTEPENFRKLENELLEIFQSPETTLEGKRYTCRLLRHCASEACVPVLKKELLNPDLSAFVRMVFQGLESDAVDSALLAALPEAPADLQIGIISTLSARGTTEAVSEIIPFLESENADLQFSSIRALGNIGGKKAVKALAQATVNPQFSKVLKEAQLAAVEGVKPSFFGLFSANSDKKVYAAMLADEDPAIRSAALGAMVKTDPADAADAVFQALENENSDLRKTAYSLLPQLPTQSLTDIESEDPEIELLVLHELAVRREAAGEAFAVEKMQRENDAVRKAAIYALGQIGGTSAFQLIPAAASDQTAFDALCAANAEGLDAAILDALKSAKDEKVKVQYINCLSARQAEGALPEFVKLASKDWSRTCAATISGMANLVNVDTFGTYADLLLKTDSKKKIGALEKSIAQAAQRMPDPDACAATLIAAYNKAEGEVLYTIIRSLGSIGGKNARGVLEQAMSSEDPLARDAAIRGLCNWPNADVADQLLELAKNAPEDKYKLFALRGYIRLAGTFNTEAEALPMCRNAAALASRPEEIRMILSTVKRYKSEDVIQFIAPYIDNPEVVDEAGQAMIEQTWHWKTKKPAVPHLKHYAERTQNEQMKSYALQTIESVMN
;
A
#
# COMPACT_ATOMS: atom_id res chain seq x y z
N MET A 1 -63.79 8.88 -31.03
CA MET A 1 -63.67 7.48 -31.47
C MET A 1 -62.36 6.81 -31.02
N ASN A 2 -61.25 7.56 -30.88
CA ASN A 2 -59.95 7.00 -30.46
C ASN A 2 -59.83 6.57 -28.99
N VAL A 3 -60.67 7.07 -28.07
CA VAL A 3 -60.64 6.65 -26.64
C VAL A 3 -61.34 5.30 -26.41
N ARG A 4 -62.32 4.92 -27.26
CA ARG A 4 -63.04 3.64 -27.14
C ARG A 4 -62.29 2.46 -27.79
N LEU A 5 -61.46 2.70 -28.80
CA LEU A 5 -60.61 1.66 -29.39
C LEU A 5 -59.42 1.30 -28.50
N SER A 6 -58.83 2.27 -27.79
CA SER A 6 -57.74 2.00 -26.84
C SER A 6 -58.23 1.23 -25.59
N THR A 7 -59.44 1.51 -25.10
CA THR A 7 -60.04 0.72 -24.00
C THR A 7 -60.43 -0.68 -24.44
N LEU A 8 -60.94 -0.89 -25.67
CA LEU A 8 -61.26 -2.23 -26.17
C LEU A 8 -60.01 -3.10 -26.37
N CYS A 9 -58.91 -2.54 -26.89
CA CYS A 9 -57.64 -3.26 -27.03
C CYS A 9 -57.00 -3.60 -25.69
N LEU A 10 -57.08 -2.73 -24.68
CA LEU A 10 -56.60 -3.01 -23.32
C LEU A 10 -57.42 -4.11 -22.63
N VAL A 11 -58.74 -4.14 -22.83
CA VAL A 11 -59.62 -5.19 -22.27
C VAL A 11 -59.39 -6.54 -22.97
N PHE A 12 -59.16 -6.56 -24.29
CA PHE A 12 -58.83 -7.79 -25.02
C PHE A 12 -57.42 -8.31 -24.68
N ALA A 13 -56.43 -7.44 -24.50
CA ALA A 13 -55.09 -7.83 -24.04
C ALA A 13 -55.12 -8.38 -22.61
N ALA A 14 -55.93 -7.78 -21.72
CA ALA A 14 -56.12 -8.28 -20.36
C ALA A 14 -56.87 -9.63 -20.31
N SER A 15 -57.86 -9.86 -21.19
CA SER A 15 -58.56 -11.15 -21.25
C SER A 15 -57.70 -12.27 -21.81
N VAL A 16 -56.81 -11.98 -22.76
CA VAL A 16 -55.83 -12.95 -23.28
C VAL A 16 -54.73 -13.23 -22.26
N ALA A 17 -54.29 -12.22 -21.50
CA ALA A 17 -53.29 -12.38 -20.44
C ALA A 17 -53.81 -13.22 -19.25
N GLY A 18 -55.06 -13.01 -18.82
CA GLY A 18 -55.69 -13.84 -17.78
C GLY A 18 -55.88 -15.30 -18.22
N ALA A 19 -56.26 -15.53 -19.47
CA ALA A 19 -56.44 -16.88 -20.03
C ALA A 19 -55.13 -17.69 -20.12
N GLN A 20 -53.96 -17.03 -20.13
CA GLN A 20 -52.66 -17.70 -20.19
C GLN A 20 -52.31 -18.39 -18.87
N LEU A 21 -52.48 -17.71 -17.73
CA LEU A 21 -52.18 -18.30 -16.41
C LEU A 21 -53.20 -19.39 -16.03
N GLU A 22 -54.45 -19.27 -16.47
CA GLU A 22 -55.50 -20.28 -16.23
C GLU A 22 -55.14 -21.69 -16.73
N ALA A 23 -54.28 -21.81 -17.75
CA ALA A 23 -53.77 -23.09 -18.22
C ALA A 23 -52.96 -23.86 -17.16
N LEU A 24 -52.45 -23.17 -16.12
CA LEU A 24 -51.82 -23.80 -14.97
C LEU A 24 -52.77 -24.71 -14.20
N ARG A 25 -54.07 -24.42 -14.15
CA ARG A 25 -55.04 -25.23 -13.39
C ARG A 25 -55.09 -26.65 -13.92
N THR A 26 -55.04 -26.83 -15.23
CA THR A 26 -55.17 -28.13 -15.90
C THR A 26 -53.84 -28.74 -16.34
N LEU A 27 -52.70 -28.20 -15.89
CA LEU A 27 -51.37 -28.62 -16.36
C LEU A 27 -51.07 -30.09 -16.01
N THR A 28 -50.63 -30.89 -16.98
CA THR A 28 -50.20 -32.28 -16.73
C THR A 28 -48.70 -32.48 -17.04
N PRO A 29 -48.06 -33.53 -16.48
CA PRO A 29 -46.63 -33.78 -16.72
C PRO A 29 -46.27 -33.95 -18.21
N ASP A 30 -47.17 -34.52 -19.01
CA ASP A 30 -46.95 -34.84 -20.43
C ASP A 30 -47.16 -33.63 -21.37
N GLN A 31 -47.63 -32.49 -20.84
CA GLN A 31 -47.87 -31.29 -21.63
C GLN A 31 -46.57 -30.56 -21.95
N ASP A 32 -46.28 -30.46 -23.25
CA ASP A 32 -45.04 -29.93 -23.82
C ASP A 32 -44.91 -28.39 -23.71
N GLN A 33 -43.73 -27.86 -24.03
CA GLN A 33 -43.30 -26.48 -23.94
C GLN A 33 -44.25 -25.48 -24.63
N LYS A 34 -45.09 -25.93 -25.57
CA LYS A 34 -46.10 -25.10 -26.24
C LYS A 34 -47.13 -24.49 -25.29
N ILE A 35 -47.48 -25.18 -24.20
CA ILE A 35 -48.41 -24.67 -23.17
C ILE A 35 -47.67 -23.81 -22.15
N ARG A 36 -46.41 -24.13 -21.85
CA ARG A 36 -45.58 -23.43 -20.86
C ARG A 36 -45.04 -22.09 -21.35
N ARG A 37 -44.65 -21.98 -22.63
CA ARG A 37 -44.05 -20.75 -23.21
C ARG A 37 -44.92 -19.49 -23.06
N PRO A 38 -46.23 -19.51 -23.34
CA PRO A 38 -47.07 -18.32 -23.13
C PRO A 38 -47.15 -17.90 -21.65
N ILE A 39 -47.17 -18.88 -20.74
CA ILE A 39 -47.18 -18.65 -19.28
C ILE A 39 -45.87 -17.99 -18.85
N GLU A 40 -44.73 -18.57 -19.26
CA GLU A 40 -43.40 -18.03 -18.97
C GLU A 40 -43.21 -16.63 -19.56
N ALA A 41 -43.64 -16.40 -20.81
CA ALA A 41 -43.56 -15.09 -21.44
C ALA A 41 -44.39 -14.04 -20.68
N ARG A 42 -45.55 -14.43 -20.12
CA ARG A 42 -46.35 -13.55 -19.28
C ARG A 42 -45.64 -13.24 -17.96
N VAL A 43 -45.17 -14.27 -17.25
CA VAL A 43 -44.54 -14.11 -15.94
C VAL A 43 -43.25 -13.31 -16.03
N PHE A 44 -42.32 -13.71 -16.90
CA PHE A 44 -41.01 -13.07 -17.04
C PHE A 44 -41.02 -11.76 -17.84
N GLY A 45 -42.09 -11.49 -18.58
CA GLY A 45 -42.33 -10.21 -19.25
C GLY A 45 -43.14 -9.22 -18.42
N THR A 46 -43.46 -9.54 -17.17
CA THR A 46 -44.19 -8.63 -16.28
C THR A 46 -43.25 -7.59 -15.68
N GLU A 47 -43.61 -6.32 -15.74
CA GLU A 47 -42.85 -5.23 -15.12
C GLU A 47 -42.95 -5.27 -13.58
N PRO A 48 -41.89 -4.88 -12.83
CA PRO A 48 -41.85 -4.95 -11.37
C PRO A 48 -43.04 -4.30 -10.65
N GLU A 49 -43.58 -3.20 -11.18
CA GLU A 49 -44.76 -2.49 -10.64
C GLU A 49 -46.02 -3.38 -10.57
N ASN A 50 -46.07 -4.44 -11.38
CA ASN A 50 -47.19 -5.37 -11.46
C ASN A 50 -46.94 -6.71 -10.73
N PHE A 51 -45.79 -6.89 -10.09
CA PHE A 51 -45.44 -8.14 -9.40
C PHE A 51 -46.46 -8.53 -8.34
N ARG A 52 -46.97 -7.57 -7.56
CA ARG A 52 -47.98 -7.86 -6.54
C ARG A 52 -49.29 -8.40 -7.13
N LYS A 53 -49.69 -7.90 -8.30
CA LYS A 53 -50.89 -8.38 -9.00
C LYS A 53 -50.65 -9.78 -9.56
N LEU A 54 -49.50 -10.00 -10.20
CA LEU A 54 -49.11 -11.30 -10.72
C LEU A 54 -49.00 -12.36 -9.61
N GLU A 55 -48.41 -12.00 -8.47
CA GLU A 55 -48.31 -12.86 -7.29
C GLU A 55 -49.71 -13.29 -6.81
N ASN A 56 -50.65 -12.35 -6.67
CA ASN A 56 -52.02 -12.67 -6.28
C ASN A 56 -52.71 -13.63 -7.27
N GLU A 57 -52.57 -13.39 -8.58
CA GLU A 57 -53.13 -14.27 -9.63
C GLU A 57 -52.54 -15.69 -9.54
N LEU A 58 -51.23 -15.83 -9.33
CA LEU A 58 -50.57 -17.12 -9.15
C LEU A 58 -50.99 -17.81 -7.84
N LEU A 59 -51.15 -17.06 -6.73
CA LEU A 59 -51.61 -17.63 -5.47
C LEU A 59 -53.08 -18.09 -5.55
N GLU A 60 -53.94 -17.36 -6.24
CA GLU A 60 -55.33 -17.78 -6.50
C GLU A 60 -55.39 -19.09 -7.30
N ILE A 61 -54.54 -19.22 -8.32
CA ILE A 61 -54.39 -20.48 -9.07
C ILE A 61 -53.88 -21.57 -8.15
N PHE A 62 -52.83 -21.33 -7.36
CA PHE A 62 -52.27 -22.32 -6.45
C PHE A 62 -53.31 -22.85 -5.43
N GLN A 63 -54.12 -21.95 -4.87
CA GLN A 63 -55.12 -22.28 -3.85
C GLN A 63 -56.37 -22.98 -4.39
N SER A 64 -56.61 -22.89 -5.69
CA SER A 64 -57.81 -23.46 -6.29
C SER A 64 -57.85 -24.98 -6.17
N PRO A 65 -59.01 -25.55 -5.80
CA PRO A 65 -59.18 -27.00 -5.74
C PRO A 65 -59.10 -27.67 -7.12
N GLU A 66 -59.32 -26.91 -8.19
CA GLU A 66 -59.27 -27.40 -9.57
C GLU A 66 -57.85 -27.50 -10.13
N THR A 67 -56.87 -26.92 -9.42
CA THR A 67 -55.47 -26.91 -9.87
C THR A 67 -54.82 -28.26 -9.61
N THR A 68 -54.44 -28.92 -10.70
CA THR A 68 -53.63 -30.14 -10.74
C THR A 68 -52.33 -30.02 -9.94
N LEU A 69 -51.79 -31.15 -9.50
CA LEU A 69 -50.52 -31.18 -8.75
C LEU A 69 -49.35 -30.57 -9.56
N GLU A 70 -49.23 -30.92 -10.84
CA GLU A 70 -48.20 -30.32 -11.72
C GLU A 70 -48.42 -28.81 -11.90
N GLY A 71 -49.68 -28.37 -12.02
CA GLY A 71 -50.06 -26.97 -11.98
C GLY A 71 -49.55 -26.24 -10.74
N LYS A 72 -49.79 -26.79 -9.54
CA LYS A 72 -49.31 -26.23 -8.27
C LYS A 72 -47.78 -26.18 -8.20
N ARG A 73 -47.10 -27.27 -8.59
CA ARG A 73 -45.64 -27.36 -8.64
C ARG A 73 -45.02 -26.31 -9.55
N TYR A 74 -45.58 -26.15 -10.74
CA TYR A 74 -45.10 -25.18 -11.71
C TYR A 74 -45.44 -23.75 -11.29
N THR A 75 -46.59 -23.53 -10.66
CA THR A 75 -46.95 -22.24 -10.05
C THR A 75 -45.91 -21.80 -9.00
N CYS A 76 -45.46 -22.69 -8.11
CA CYS A 76 -44.35 -22.40 -7.20
C CYS A 76 -43.06 -22.00 -7.92
N ARG A 77 -42.75 -22.60 -9.09
CA ARG A 77 -41.57 -22.20 -9.87
C ARG A 77 -41.70 -20.76 -10.38
N LEU A 78 -42.89 -20.38 -10.84
CA LEU A 78 -43.18 -19.05 -11.36
C LEU A 78 -43.23 -18.00 -10.23
N LEU A 79 -43.76 -18.37 -9.06
CA LEU A 79 -43.82 -17.49 -7.89
C LEU A 79 -42.45 -16.95 -7.48
N ARG A 80 -41.35 -17.70 -7.70
CA ARG A 80 -39.98 -17.21 -7.42
C ARG A 80 -39.62 -15.89 -8.12
N HIS A 81 -40.32 -15.54 -9.20
CA HIS A 81 -40.08 -14.30 -9.93
C HIS A 81 -40.71 -13.06 -9.28
N CYS A 82 -41.82 -13.22 -8.55
CA CYS A 82 -42.63 -12.11 -8.04
C CYS A 82 -43.09 -12.27 -6.58
N ALA A 83 -42.68 -13.33 -5.89
CA ALA A 83 -43.09 -13.63 -4.53
C ALA A 83 -42.64 -12.55 -3.55
N SER A 84 -43.53 -12.25 -2.60
CA SER A 84 -43.32 -11.39 -1.45
C SER A 84 -43.74 -12.11 -0.17
N GLU A 85 -43.62 -11.46 0.98
CA GLU A 85 -44.12 -12.01 2.26
C GLU A 85 -45.61 -12.44 2.21
N ALA A 86 -46.40 -11.86 1.28
CA ALA A 86 -47.81 -12.19 1.11
C ALA A 86 -48.08 -13.66 0.76
N CYS A 87 -47.15 -14.37 0.12
CA CYS A 87 -47.31 -15.79 -0.19
C CYS A 87 -47.15 -16.71 1.05
N VAL A 88 -46.51 -16.25 2.12
CA VAL A 88 -46.14 -17.10 3.27
C VAL A 88 -47.35 -17.73 3.96
N PRO A 89 -48.44 -17.01 4.29
CA PRO A 89 -49.61 -17.62 4.94
C PRO A 89 -50.32 -18.67 4.09
N VAL A 90 -50.20 -18.56 2.76
CA VAL A 90 -50.79 -19.49 1.78
C VAL A 90 -49.92 -20.75 1.68
N LEU A 91 -48.64 -20.57 1.39
CA LEU A 91 -47.75 -21.68 1.06
C LEU A 91 -47.29 -22.46 2.30
N LYS A 92 -47.23 -21.84 3.50
CA LYS A 92 -46.75 -22.54 4.71
C LYS A 92 -47.55 -23.80 5.06
N LYS A 93 -48.84 -23.84 4.70
CA LYS A 93 -49.72 -24.99 4.94
C LYS A 93 -49.28 -26.24 4.18
N GLU A 94 -48.53 -26.06 3.08
CA GLU A 94 -48.07 -27.13 2.21
C GLU A 94 -46.62 -27.56 2.52
N LEU A 95 -45.99 -27.01 3.57
CA LEU A 95 -44.64 -27.42 4.00
C LEU A 95 -44.60 -28.88 4.46
N LEU A 96 -45.71 -29.40 5.00
CA LEU A 96 -45.87 -30.79 5.44
C LEU A 96 -46.43 -31.70 4.34
N ASN A 97 -46.71 -31.17 3.15
CA ASN A 97 -47.23 -31.95 2.02
C ASN A 97 -46.05 -32.56 1.23
N PRO A 98 -45.91 -33.90 1.15
CA PRO A 98 -44.77 -34.53 0.49
C PRO A 98 -44.66 -34.19 -1.00
N ASP A 99 -45.78 -33.91 -1.66
CA ASP A 99 -45.80 -33.61 -3.09
C ASP A 99 -45.45 -32.15 -3.44
N LEU A 100 -45.57 -31.23 -2.47
CA LEU A 100 -45.46 -29.78 -2.67
C LEU A 100 -44.36 -29.12 -1.82
N SER A 101 -43.95 -29.73 -0.71
CA SER A 101 -42.99 -29.14 0.25
C SER A 101 -41.71 -28.66 -0.41
N ALA A 102 -41.10 -29.48 -1.29
CA ALA A 102 -39.89 -29.10 -2.00
C ALA A 102 -40.05 -27.85 -2.89
N PHE A 103 -41.22 -27.69 -3.51
CA PHE A 103 -41.53 -26.55 -4.37
C PHE A 103 -41.82 -25.29 -3.58
N VAL A 104 -42.51 -25.41 -2.44
CA VAL A 104 -42.73 -24.29 -1.50
C VAL A 104 -41.41 -23.81 -0.91
N ARG A 105 -40.57 -24.74 -0.44
CA ARG A 105 -39.25 -24.41 0.10
C ARG A 105 -38.36 -23.70 -0.92
N MET A 106 -38.49 -24.03 -2.20
CA MET A 106 -37.76 -23.35 -3.28
C MET A 106 -38.22 -21.88 -3.46
N VAL A 107 -39.50 -21.56 -3.21
CA VAL A 107 -39.98 -20.17 -3.14
C VAL A 107 -39.40 -19.48 -1.92
N PHE A 108 -39.49 -20.14 -0.76
CA PHE A 108 -39.06 -19.60 0.52
C PHE A 108 -37.55 -19.37 0.62
N GLN A 109 -36.72 -20.19 -0.02
CA GLN A 109 -35.26 -20.08 0.08
C GLN A 109 -34.71 -18.71 -0.35
N GLY A 110 -35.31 -18.06 -1.36
CA GLY A 110 -34.85 -16.77 -1.88
C GLY A 110 -35.63 -15.55 -1.38
N LEU A 111 -36.61 -15.72 -0.49
CA LEU A 111 -37.52 -14.66 -0.07
C LEU A 111 -37.00 -13.91 1.17
N GLU A 112 -36.69 -12.63 1.07
CA GLU A 112 -36.18 -11.81 2.18
C GLU A 112 -37.31 -11.42 3.18
N SER A 113 -37.75 -12.36 4.01
CA SER A 113 -38.76 -12.13 5.07
C SER A 113 -38.60 -13.10 6.24
N ASP A 114 -38.63 -12.57 7.47
CA ASP A 114 -38.56 -13.34 8.72
C ASP A 114 -39.80 -14.22 8.95
N ALA A 115 -40.92 -13.91 8.28
CA ALA A 115 -42.13 -14.73 8.32
C ALA A 115 -41.88 -16.13 7.73
N VAL A 116 -40.96 -16.25 6.77
CA VAL A 116 -40.53 -17.53 6.20
C VAL A 116 -39.80 -18.37 7.25
N ASP A 117 -38.88 -17.75 7.98
CA ASP A 117 -38.09 -18.42 9.02
C ASP A 117 -39.02 -18.95 10.11
N SER A 118 -39.95 -18.11 10.56
CA SER A 118 -41.00 -18.50 11.51
C SER A 118 -41.85 -19.66 11.02
N ALA A 119 -42.21 -19.69 9.73
CA ALA A 119 -43.01 -20.76 9.15
C ALA A 119 -42.23 -22.08 9.03
N LEU A 120 -40.95 -22.03 8.64
CA LEU A 120 -40.08 -23.20 8.54
C LEU A 120 -39.77 -23.79 9.93
N LEU A 121 -39.49 -22.93 10.92
CA LEU A 121 -39.26 -23.35 12.31
C LEU A 121 -40.49 -24.04 12.91
N ALA A 122 -41.69 -23.50 12.68
CA ALA A 122 -42.92 -24.11 13.15
C ALA A 122 -43.21 -25.48 12.50
N ALA A 123 -42.86 -25.66 11.23
CA ALA A 123 -43.09 -26.91 10.50
C ALA A 123 -42.05 -28.01 10.82
N LEU A 124 -40.84 -27.64 11.22
CA LEU A 124 -39.74 -28.57 11.46
C LEU A 124 -40.05 -29.71 12.46
N PRO A 125 -40.62 -29.46 13.66
CA PRO A 125 -40.91 -30.53 14.62
C PRO A 125 -42.08 -31.44 14.19
N GLU A 126 -42.99 -30.96 13.32
CA GLU A 126 -44.15 -31.70 12.85
C GLU A 126 -43.87 -32.53 11.59
N ALA A 127 -42.77 -32.25 10.90
CA ALA A 127 -42.45 -32.88 9.62
C ALA A 127 -41.90 -34.32 9.78
N PRO A 128 -42.24 -35.25 8.88
CA PRO A 128 -41.55 -36.53 8.77
C PRO A 128 -40.09 -36.34 8.32
N ALA A 129 -39.22 -37.31 8.60
CA ALA A 129 -37.76 -37.18 8.42
C ALA A 129 -37.33 -36.66 7.02
N ASP A 130 -37.94 -37.16 5.95
CA ASP A 130 -37.64 -36.75 4.57
C ASP A 130 -37.93 -35.25 4.33
N LEU A 131 -38.99 -34.72 4.96
CA LEU A 131 -39.35 -33.31 4.88
C LEU A 131 -38.53 -32.45 5.84
N GLN A 132 -38.13 -32.99 7.00
CA GLN A 132 -37.21 -32.31 7.93
C GLN A 132 -35.88 -31.98 7.25
N ILE A 133 -35.28 -32.93 6.52
CA ILE A 133 -34.05 -32.70 5.74
C ILE A 133 -34.20 -31.47 4.83
N GLY A 134 -35.32 -31.41 4.11
CA GLY A 134 -35.62 -30.30 3.22
C GLY A 134 -35.76 -28.97 3.96
N ILE A 135 -36.51 -28.94 5.06
CA ILE A 135 -36.73 -27.74 5.88
C ILE A 135 -35.40 -27.23 6.47
N ILE A 136 -34.59 -28.14 7.04
CA ILE A 136 -33.26 -27.86 7.59
C ILE A 136 -32.34 -27.27 6.50
N SER A 137 -32.32 -27.86 5.32
CA SER A 137 -31.52 -27.35 4.20
C SER A 137 -31.93 -25.93 3.80
N THR A 138 -33.23 -25.62 3.82
CA THR A 138 -33.74 -24.28 3.51
C THR A 138 -33.41 -23.27 4.61
N LEU A 139 -33.57 -23.63 5.89
CA LEU A 139 -33.14 -22.79 7.04
C LEU A 139 -31.64 -22.51 6.99
N SER A 140 -30.83 -23.51 6.62
CA SER A 140 -29.38 -23.36 6.43
C SER A 140 -29.03 -22.40 5.29
N ALA A 141 -29.66 -22.54 4.13
CA ALA A 141 -29.41 -21.68 2.98
C ALA A 141 -29.79 -20.21 3.23
N ARG A 142 -30.75 -19.98 4.13
CA ARG A 142 -31.20 -18.66 4.56
C ARG A 142 -30.36 -18.06 5.68
N GLY A 143 -29.54 -18.87 6.37
CA GLY A 143 -28.73 -18.43 7.51
C GLY A 143 -29.53 -18.15 8.77
N THR A 144 -30.69 -18.82 8.96
CA THR A 144 -31.60 -18.59 10.09
C THR A 144 -30.96 -19.04 11.42
N THR A 145 -30.46 -18.08 12.22
CA THR A 145 -29.72 -18.37 13.46
C THR A 145 -30.58 -18.98 14.57
N GLU A 146 -31.86 -18.67 14.55
CA GLU A 146 -32.89 -19.17 15.46
C GLU A 146 -33.09 -20.68 15.31
N ALA A 147 -32.80 -21.22 14.12
CA ALA A 147 -32.92 -22.64 13.82
C ALA A 147 -31.87 -23.50 14.53
N VAL A 148 -30.75 -22.91 14.98
CA VAL A 148 -29.66 -23.66 15.60
C VAL A 148 -30.17 -24.51 16.76
N SER A 149 -30.98 -23.94 17.65
CA SER A 149 -31.51 -24.67 18.81
C SER A 149 -32.43 -25.82 18.42
N GLU A 150 -33.21 -25.67 17.36
CA GLU A 150 -34.14 -26.69 16.86
C GLU A 150 -33.43 -27.78 16.05
N ILE A 151 -32.26 -27.48 15.45
CA ILE A 151 -31.48 -28.44 14.64
C ILE A 151 -30.59 -29.34 15.52
N ILE A 152 -30.12 -28.83 16.67
CA ILE A 152 -29.20 -29.57 17.56
C ILE A 152 -29.67 -31.00 17.89
N PRO A 153 -30.94 -31.26 18.25
CA PRO A 153 -31.40 -32.61 18.58
C PRO A 153 -31.18 -33.63 17.45
N PHE A 154 -31.17 -33.19 16.19
CA PHE A 154 -31.00 -34.08 15.03
C PHE A 154 -29.54 -34.51 14.81
N LEU A 155 -28.58 -33.95 15.56
CA LEU A 155 -27.19 -34.44 15.58
C LEU A 155 -27.08 -35.88 16.11
N GLU A 156 -28.07 -36.36 16.87
CA GLU A 156 -28.13 -37.72 17.42
C GLU A 156 -29.19 -38.60 16.72
N SER A 157 -29.71 -38.16 15.56
CA SER A 157 -30.74 -38.91 14.84
C SER A 157 -30.25 -40.27 14.35
N GLU A 158 -31.09 -41.31 14.49
CA GLU A 158 -30.86 -42.63 13.87
C GLU A 158 -31.02 -42.59 12.34
N ASN A 159 -31.70 -41.57 11.79
CA ASN A 159 -31.78 -41.38 10.34
C ASN A 159 -30.48 -40.72 9.84
N ALA A 160 -29.70 -41.49 9.09
CA ALA A 160 -28.39 -41.08 8.58
C ALA A 160 -28.43 -39.79 7.72
N ASP A 161 -29.43 -39.64 6.85
CA ASP A 161 -29.56 -38.47 5.97
C ASP A 161 -29.96 -37.21 6.77
N LEU A 162 -30.81 -37.38 7.78
CA LEU A 162 -31.20 -36.31 8.69
C LEU A 162 -30.03 -35.86 9.58
N GLN A 163 -29.26 -36.80 10.14
CA GLN A 163 -28.04 -36.50 10.89
C GLN A 163 -27.02 -35.76 10.02
N PHE A 164 -26.75 -36.25 8.81
CA PHE A 164 -25.85 -35.62 7.83
C PHE A 164 -26.28 -34.19 7.48
N SER A 165 -27.56 -33.99 7.17
CA SER A 165 -28.10 -32.67 6.81
C SER A 165 -28.00 -31.70 7.98
N SER A 166 -28.19 -32.17 9.21
CA SER A 166 -28.14 -31.35 10.43
C SER A 166 -26.72 -30.89 10.76
N ILE A 167 -25.73 -31.77 10.60
CA ILE A 167 -24.31 -31.42 10.75
C ILE A 167 -23.93 -30.29 9.79
N ARG A 168 -24.23 -30.46 8.49
CA ARG A 168 -23.91 -29.46 7.46
C ARG A 168 -24.68 -28.15 7.69
N ALA A 169 -25.95 -28.23 8.10
CA ALA A 169 -26.78 -27.06 8.35
C ALA A 169 -26.23 -26.20 9.49
N LEU A 170 -25.86 -26.82 10.62
CA LEU A 170 -25.25 -26.12 11.74
C LEU A 170 -23.90 -25.51 11.35
N GLY A 171 -23.10 -26.21 10.53
CA GLY A 171 -21.85 -25.68 9.98
C GLY A 171 -22.05 -24.39 9.18
N ASN A 172 -23.02 -24.41 8.28
CA ASN A 172 -23.34 -23.28 7.41
C ASN A 172 -24.00 -22.09 8.15
N ILE A 173 -24.91 -22.36 9.09
CA ILE A 173 -25.55 -21.29 9.88
C ILE A 173 -24.52 -20.63 10.79
N GLY A 174 -23.65 -21.45 11.39
CA GLY A 174 -22.56 -21.00 12.23
C GLY A 174 -23.01 -20.30 13.53
N GLY A 175 -22.06 -19.57 14.12
CA GLY A 175 -22.27 -18.87 15.39
C GLY A 175 -21.97 -19.74 16.62
N LYS A 176 -21.83 -19.08 17.78
CA LYS A 176 -21.31 -19.68 19.03
C LYS A 176 -22.06 -20.96 19.44
N LYS A 177 -23.39 -20.96 19.35
CA LYS A 177 -24.22 -22.13 19.69
C LYS A 177 -23.97 -23.31 18.74
N ALA A 178 -23.82 -23.07 17.44
CA ALA A 178 -23.56 -24.12 16.45
C ALA A 178 -22.14 -24.70 16.63
N VAL A 179 -21.14 -23.83 16.84
CA VAL A 179 -19.76 -24.25 17.15
C VAL A 179 -19.74 -25.17 18.38
N LYS A 180 -20.40 -24.76 19.47
CA LYS A 180 -20.48 -25.56 20.69
C LYS A 180 -21.16 -26.91 20.46
N ALA A 181 -22.27 -26.93 19.73
CA ALA A 181 -22.99 -28.17 19.44
C ALA A 181 -22.15 -29.13 18.59
N LEU A 182 -21.55 -28.63 17.50
CA LEU A 182 -20.71 -29.44 16.61
C LEU A 182 -19.43 -29.93 17.29
N ALA A 183 -18.84 -29.15 18.19
CA ALA A 183 -17.67 -29.58 18.95
C ALA A 183 -17.98 -30.71 19.97
N GLN A 184 -19.22 -30.77 20.46
CA GLN A 184 -19.67 -31.77 21.44
C GLN A 184 -20.42 -32.95 20.80
N ALA A 185 -20.68 -32.89 19.50
CA ALA A 185 -21.48 -33.87 18.78
C ALA A 185 -20.78 -35.23 18.74
N THR A 186 -21.49 -36.28 19.14
CA THR A 186 -21.07 -37.66 18.92
C THR A 186 -21.86 -38.22 17.75
N VAL A 187 -21.24 -38.21 16.56
CA VAL A 187 -21.90 -38.60 15.30
C VAL A 187 -21.46 -40.00 14.87
N ASN A 188 -22.22 -40.61 13.95
CA ASN A 188 -21.80 -41.86 13.32
C ASN A 188 -20.39 -41.70 12.70
N PRO A 189 -19.44 -42.65 12.89
CA PRO A 189 -18.08 -42.55 12.37
C PRO A 189 -17.98 -42.19 10.88
N GLN A 190 -18.94 -42.59 10.05
CA GLN A 190 -18.98 -42.25 8.63
C GLN A 190 -19.10 -40.73 8.37
N PHE A 191 -19.60 -39.95 9.33
CA PHE A 191 -19.76 -38.50 9.25
C PHE A 191 -18.61 -37.72 9.89
N SER A 192 -17.55 -38.38 10.36
CA SER A 192 -16.40 -37.72 10.99
C SER A 192 -15.82 -36.60 10.10
N LYS A 193 -15.67 -36.85 8.80
CA LYS A 193 -15.16 -35.83 7.85
C LYS A 193 -16.09 -34.62 7.73
N VAL A 194 -17.40 -34.88 7.60
CA VAL A 194 -18.43 -33.83 7.45
C VAL A 194 -18.56 -33.02 8.72
N LEU A 195 -18.40 -33.65 9.88
CA LEU A 195 -18.36 -32.96 11.17
C LEU A 195 -17.19 -31.98 11.24
N LYS A 196 -15.98 -32.40 10.81
CA LYS A 196 -14.80 -31.52 10.74
C LYS A 196 -15.02 -30.34 9.79
N GLU A 197 -15.56 -30.59 8.60
CA GLU A 197 -15.91 -29.53 7.63
C GLU A 197 -16.94 -28.55 8.21
N ALA A 198 -17.96 -29.06 8.90
CA ALA A 198 -18.99 -28.23 9.55
C ALA A 198 -18.43 -27.42 10.73
N GLN A 199 -17.56 -28.01 11.56
CA GLN A 199 -16.88 -27.31 12.64
C GLN A 199 -16.04 -26.15 12.10
N LEU A 200 -15.27 -26.38 11.03
CA LEU A 200 -14.49 -25.33 10.35
C LEU A 200 -15.39 -24.20 9.86
N ALA A 201 -16.44 -24.52 9.08
CA ALA A 201 -17.36 -23.53 8.55
C ALA A 201 -18.08 -22.72 9.66
N ALA A 202 -18.50 -23.39 10.74
CA ALA A 202 -19.18 -22.74 11.85
C ALA A 202 -18.28 -21.73 12.57
N VAL A 203 -17.00 -22.07 12.72
CA VAL A 203 -15.98 -21.24 13.37
C VAL A 203 -15.57 -20.07 12.49
N GLU A 204 -15.40 -20.28 11.18
CA GLU A 204 -15.10 -19.20 10.22
C GLU A 204 -16.23 -18.16 10.15
N GLY A 205 -17.48 -18.60 10.29
CA GLY A 205 -18.68 -17.77 10.34
C GLY A 205 -18.90 -16.99 11.63
N VAL A 206 -18.04 -17.12 12.65
CA VAL A 206 -18.14 -16.35 13.90
C VAL A 206 -17.87 -14.87 13.61
N LYS A 207 -18.87 -14.02 13.87
CA LYS A 207 -18.79 -12.57 13.72
C LYS A 207 -18.15 -11.91 14.96
N PRO A 208 -17.44 -10.78 14.80
CA PRO A 208 -16.86 -10.04 15.93
C PRO A 208 -17.92 -9.63 16.95
N SER A 209 -17.62 -9.74 18.24
CA SER A 209 -18.48 -9.25 19.31
C SER A 209 -18.24 -7.76 19.53
N PHE A 210 -19.25 -6.91 19.32
CA PHE A 210 -19.13 -5.46 19.53
C PHE A 210 -19.05 -5.07 21.03
N PHE A 211 -19.47 -5.97 21.93
CA PHE A 211 -19.35 -5.81 23.38
C PHE A 211 -18.31 -6.78 23.94
N GLY A 212 -17.04 -6.36 23.91
CA GLY A 212 -15.93 -7.06 24.56
C GLY A 212 -16.02 -7.15 26.10
N LEU A 213 -17.07 -6.58 26.71
CA LEU A 213 -17.24 -6.56 28.17
C LEU A 213 -18.15 -7.66 28.73
N PHE A 214 -18.87 -8.42 27.88
CA PHE A 214 -19.82 -9.45 28.32
C PHE A 214 -19.62 -10.83 27.70
N SER A 215 -18.48 -11.08 27.04
CA SER A 215 -18.11 -12.41 26.52
C SER A 215 -17.54 -13.31 27.63
N ALA A 216 -18.19 -13.37 28.78
CA ALA A 216 -17.73 -14.15 29.92
C ALA A 216 -17.83 -15.66 29.64
N ASN A 217 -16.68 -16.30 29.46
CA ASN A 217 -16.33 -17.66 29.88
C ASN A 217 -17.09 -18.89 29.31
N SER A 218 -18.16 -18.77 28.52
CA SER A 218 -18.97 -19.96 28.18
C SER A 218 -18.34 -20.91 27.15
N ASP A 219 -17.40 -20.43 26.33
CA ASP A 219 -16.92 -21.16 25.14
C ASP A 219 -15.42 -21.50 25.18
N LYS A 220 -14.68 -21.11 26.24
CA LYS A 220 -13.23 -21.40 26.39
C LYS A 220 -12.91 -22.88 26.26
N LYS A 221 -13.71 -23.75 26.89
CA LYS A 221 -13.53 -25.21 26.81
C LYS A 221 -13.73 -25.75 25.40
N VAL A 222 -14.63 -25.12 24.63
CA VAL A 222 -14.92 -25.53 23.24
C VAL A 222 -13.72 -25.22 22.36
N TYR A 223 -13.25 -23.97 22.38
CA TYR A 223 -12.08 -23.60 21.58
C TYR A 223 -10.80 -24.30 22.05
N ALA A 224 -10.61 -24.52 23.35
CA ALA A 224 -9.48 -25.31 23.86
C ALA A 224 -9.47 -26.75 23.31
N ALA A 225 -10.63 -27.40 23.21
CA ALA A 225 -10.73 -28.72 22.60
C ALA A 225 -10.39 -28.68 21.10
N MET A 226 -10.86 -27.65 20.38
CA MET A 226 -10.56 -27.48 18.94
C MET A 226 -9.09 -27.13 18.66
N LEU A 227 -8.44 -26.39 19.55
CA LEU A 227 -7.00 -26.12 19.49
C LEU A 227 -6.14 -27.39 19.69
N ALA A 228 -6.71 -28.41 20.35
CA ALA A 228 -6.11 -29.71 20.57
C ALA A 228 -6.52 -30.75 19.50
N ASP A 229 -7.30 -30.38 18.47
CA ASP A 229 -7.64 -31.29 17.38
C ASP A 229 -6.39 -31.71 16.58
N GLU A 230 -6.40 -32.91 16.00
CA GLU A 230 -5.29 -33.38 15.16
C GLU A 230 -5.21 -32.62 13.82
N ASP A 231 -6.31 -32.02 13.36
CA ASP A 231 -6.40 -31.28 12.10
C ASP A 231 -5.90 -29.83 12.26
N PRO A 232 -4.79 -29.44 11.60
CA PRO A 232 -4.26 -28.08 11.67
C PRO A 232 -5.23 -27.00 11.20
N ALA A 233 -6.15 -27.32 10.28
CA ALA A 233 -7.14 -26.37 9.79
C ALA A 233 -8.16 -26.01 10.89
N ILE A 234 -8.60 -27.00 11.66
CA ILE A 234 -9.50 -26.80 12.80
C ILE A 234 -8.82 -25.96 13.89
N ARG A 235 -7.55 -26.27 14.20
CA ARG A 235 -6.75 -25.51 15.17
C ARG A 235 -6.60 -24.05 14.73
N SER A 236 -6.27 -23.82 13.46
CA SER A 236 -6.07 -22.48 12.89
C SER A 236 -7.35 -21.65 12.89
N ALA A 237 -8.48 -22.27 12.51
CA ALA A 237 -9.78 -21.61 12.55
C ALA A 237 -10.22 -21.29 13.98
N ALA A 238 -10.02 -22.23 14.92
CA ALA A 238 -10.32 -22.01 16.33
C ALA A 238 -9.54 -20.81 16.88
N LEU A 239 -8.24 -20.73 16.60
CA LEU A 239 -7.39 -19.61 16.99
C LEU A 239 -7.90 -18.28 16.41
N GLY A 240 -8.23 -18.25 15.11
CA GLY A 240 -8.78 -17.06 14.46
C GLY A 240 -10.12 -16.61 15.04
N ALA A 241 -11.01 -17.55 15.39
CA ALA A 241 -12.29 -17.23 16.00
C ALA A 241 -12.16 -16.75 17.45
N MET A 242 -11.20 -17.28 18.20
CA MET A 242 -10.86 -16.75 19.53
C MET A 242 -10.46 -15.28 19.43
N VAL A 243 -9.52 -14.95 18.53
CA VAL A 243 -9.08 -13.56 18.31
C VAL A 243 -10.23 -12.66 17.84
N LYS A 244 -11.09 -13.11 16.93
CA LYS A 244 -12.28 -12.33 16.51
C LYS A 244 -13.27 -12.06 17.64
N THR A 245 -13.37 -12.97 18.61
CA THR A 245 -14.35 -12.91 19.70
C THR A 245 -13.85 -12.10 20.88
N ASP A 246 -12.62 -12.38 21.30
CA ASP A 246 -11.94 -11.73 22.43
C ASP A 246 -10.42 -11.74 22.18
N PRO A 247 -9.88 -10.71 21.50
CA PRO A 247 -8.46 -10.63 21.20
C PRO A 247 -7.55 -10.68 22.43
N ALA A 248 -7.97 -10.11 23.56
CA ALA A 248 -7.13 -10.04 24.76
C ALA A 248 -6.99 -11.43 25.40
N ASP A 249 -8.10 -12.15 25.53
CA ASP A 249 -8.14 -13.51 26.10
C ASP A 249 -7.48 -14.56 25.19
N ALA A 250 -7.42 -14.29 23.88
CA ALA A 250 -6.79 -15.16 22.90
C ALA A 250 -5.26 -15.04 22.83
N ALA A 251 -4.67 -14.03 23.48
CA ALA A 251 -3.25 -13.70 23.33
C ALA A 251 -2.32 -14.87 23.65
N ASP A 252 -2.50 -15.53 24.80
CA ASP A 252 -1.67 -16.68 25.20
C ASP A 252 -1.72 -17.82 24.18
N ALA A 253 -2.92 -18.09 23.63
CA ALA A 253 -3.09 -19.12 22.61
C ALA A 253 -2.39 -18.75 21.30
N VAL A 254 -2.36 -17.45 20.94
CA VAL A 254 -1.61 -16.96 19.78
C VAL A 254 -0.10 -17.11 20.00
N PHE A 255 0.42 -16.75 21.18
CA PHE A 255 1.84 -16.90 21.48
C PHE A 255 2.29 -18.37 21.53
N GLN A 256 1.50 -19.25 22.15
CA GLN A 256 1.76 -20.70 22.11
C GLN A 256 1.71 -21.27 20.68
N ALA A 257 0.85 -20.72 19.83
CA ALA A 257 0.75 -21.13 18.43
C ALA A 257 1.94 -20.66 17.58
N LEU A 258 2.61 -19.56 17.95
CA LEU A 258 3.87 -19.13 17.31
C LEU A 258 5.02 -20.10 17.61
N GLU A 259 5.02 -20.74 18.77
CA GLU A 259 6.02 -21.73 19.18
C GLU A 259 5.72 -23.15 18.65
N ASN A 260 4.58 -23.34 17.95
CA ASN A 260 4.14 -24.67 17.54
C ASN A 260 5.03 -25.26 16.43
N GLU A 261 5.24 -26.58 16.42
CA GLU A 261 5.99 -27.26 15.35
C GLU A 261 5.27 -27.18 13.99
N ASN A 262 3.94 -27.05 13.97
CA ASN A 262 3.15 -26.96 12.75
C ASN A 262 3.29 -25.59 12.07
N SER A 263 3.84 -25.58 10.86
CA SER A 263 4.11 -24.38 10.06
C SER A 263 2.84 -23.56 9.73
N ASP A 264 1.71 -24.20 9.45
CA ASP A 264 0.49 -23.51 9.06
C ASP A 264 -0.16 -22.82 10.27
N LEU A 265 -0.09 -23.46 11.45
CA LEU A 265 -0.55 -22.84 12.68
C LEU A 265 0.33 -21.65 13.09
N ARG A 266 1.67 -21.76 12.95
CA ARG A 266 2.58 -20.63 13.17
C ARG A 266 2.28 -19.44 12.25
N LYS A 267 2.06 -19.70 10.96
CA LYS A 267 1.68 -18.65 9.99
C LYS A 267 0.36 -18.00 10.35
N THR A 268 -0.61 -18.81 10.80
CA THR A 268 -1.90 -18.31 11.27
C THR A 268 -1.70 -17.39 12.47
N ALA A 269 -0.95 -17.83 13.49
CA ALA A 269 -0.66 -17.03 14.68
C ALA A 269 0.05 -15.71 14.33
N TYR A 270 1.04 -15.75 13.43
CA TYR A 270 1.70 -14.55 12.93
C TYR A 270 0.73 -13.56 12.27
N SER A 271 -0.22 -14.05 11.46
CA SER A 271 -1.24 -13.21 10.82
C SER A 271 -2.26 -12.61 11.81
N LEU A 272 -2.36 -13.18 13.01
CA LEU A 272 -3.28 -12.74 14.06
C LEU A 272 -2.65 -11.77 15.05
N LEU A 273 -1.32 -11.71 15.17
CA LEU A 273 -0.60 -10.75 16.03
C LEU A 273 -1.10 -9.29 15.88
N PRO A 274 -1.32 -8.75 14.66
CA PRO A 274 -1.78 -7.39 14.48
C PRO A 274 -3.19 -7.12 15.04
N GLN A 275 -3.97 -8.16 15.32
CA GLN A 275 -5.32 -8.04 15.88
C GLN A 275 -5.33 -8.06 17.41
N LEU A 276 -4.22 -8.44 18.05
CA LEU A 276 -4.11 -8.43 19.51
C LEU A 276 -3.99 -6.99 20.04
N PRO A 277 -4.54 -6.68 21.23
CA PRO A 277 -4.34 -5.38 21.87
C PRO A 277 -2.86 -5.16 22.20
N THR A 278 -2.40 -3.91 22.15
CA THR A 278 -0.98 -3.58 22.43
C THR A 278 -0.55 -4.03 23.83
N GLN A 279 -1.45 -3.93 24.82
CA GLN A 279 -1.19 -4.43 26.17
C GLN A 279 -0.85 -5.93 26.18
N SER A 280 -1.59 -6.74 25.41
CA SER A 280 -1.33 -8.18 25.29
C SER A 280 -0.01 -8.49 24.57
N LEU A 281 0.45 -7.60 23.68
CA LEU A 281 1.76 -7.73 23.04
C LEU A 281 2.91 -7.39 24.00
N THR A 282 2.70 -6.44 24.92
CA THR A 282 3.74 -6.03 25.87
C THR A 282 3.82 -6.92 27.11
N ASP A 283 2.75 -7.65 27.43
CA ASP A 283 2.67 -8.55 28.59
C ASP A 283 3.18 -9.97 28.30
N ILE A 284 3.91 -10.18 27.19
CA ILE A 284 4.40 -11.50 26.81
C ILE A 284 5.37 -12.09 27.85
N GLU A 285 5.20 -13.36 28.16
CA GLU A 285 6.12 -14.10 29.04
C GLU A 285 7.24 -14.83 28.28
N SER A 286 7.13 -14.96 26.95
CA SER A 286 8.13 -15.68 26.15
C SER A 286 9.45 -14.91 26.06
N GLU A 287 10.56 -15.61 26.34
CA GLU A 287 11.93 -15.10 26.18
C GLU A 287 12.53 -15.49 24.82
N ASP A 288 11.75 -16.09 23.91
CA ASP A 288 12.21 -16.47 22.57
C ASP A 288 12.53 -15.21 21.74
N PRO A 289 13.80 -15.04 21.29
CA PRO A 289 14.19 -13.91 20.46
C PRO A 289 13.35 -13.75 19.19
N GLU A 290 12.87 -14.83 18.57
CA GLU A 290 12.03 -14.75 17.38
C GLU A 290 10.69 -14.07 17.70
N ILE A 291 10.07 -14.42 18.83
CA ILE A 291 8.80 -13.81 19.28
C ILE A 291 9.02 -12.36 19.72
N GLU A 292 10.10 -12.08 20.47
CA GLU A 292 10.47 -10.72 20.85
C GLU A 292 10.62 -9.82 19.60
N LEU A 293 11.26 -10.32 18.54
CA LEU A 293 11.40 -9.60 17.27
C LEU A 293 10.06 -9.31 16.59
N LEU A 294 9.15 -10.29 16.56
CA LEU A 294 7.82 -10.13 15.97
C LEU A 294 7.00 -9.07 16.71
N VAL A 295 7.02 -9.10 18.04
CA VAL A 295 6.34 -8.11 18.88
C VAL A 295 6.94 -6.73 18.69
N LEU A 296 8.26 -6.58 18.70
CA LEU A 296 8.92 -5.30 18.48
C LEU A 296 8.60 -4.71 17.10
N HIS A 297 8.52 -5.56 16.07
CA HIS A 297 8.07 -5.13 14.74
C HIS A 297 6.64 -4.58 14.78
N GLU A 298 5.71 -5.29 15.41
CA GLU A 298 4.31 -4.88 15.51
C GLU A 298 4.17 -3.56 16.29
N LEU A 299 4.89 -3.40 17.41
CA LEU A 299 4.90 -2.16 18.19
C LEU A 299 5.46 -0.98 17.36
N ALA A 300 6.51 -1.22 16.57
CA ALA A 300 7.08 -0.20 15.68
C ALA A 300 6.10 0.24 14.58
N VAL A 301 5.26 -0.67 14.08
CA VAL A 301 4.21 -0.38 13.10
C VAL A 301 3.09 0.44 13.73
N ARG A 302 2.65 0.08 14.94
CA ARG A 302 1.55 0.76 15.65
C ARG A 302 1.90 2.16 16.15
N ARG A 303 3.15 2.36 16.59
CA ARG A 303 3.65 3.63 17.15
C ARG A 303 2.83 4.13 18.34
N GLU A 304 2.37 3.20 19.17
CA GLU A 304 1.59 3.50 20.37
C GLU A 304 2.49 3.61 21.59
N ALA A 305 2.25 4.61 22.44
CA ALA A 305 3.04 4.87 23.65
C ALA A 305 3.06 3.69 24.64
N ALA A 306 2.04 2.82 24.61
CA ALA A 306 1.99 1.61 25.44
C ALA A 306 3.16 0.65 25.18
N GLY A 307 3.73 0.65 23.97
CA GLY A 307 4.90 -0.16 23.61
C GLY A 307 6.25 0.39 24.10
N GLU A 308 6.30 1.62 24.63
CA GLU A 308 7.55 2.29 24.99
C GLU A 308 8.34 1.51 26.05
N ALA A 309 7.68 1.14 27.16
CA ALA A 309 8.34 0.47 28.28
C ALA A 309 8.95 -0.88 27.86
N PHE A 310 8.21 -1.64 27.05
CA PHE A 310 8.67 -2.91 26.50
C PHE A 310 9.90 -2.71 25.59
N ALA A 311 9.86 -1.76 24.66
CA ALA A 311 11.00 -1.49 23.79
C ALA A 311 12.24 -0.98 24.57
N VAL A 312 12.04 -0.18 25.63
CA VAL A 312 13.14 0.23 26.54
C VAL A 312 13.77 -0.98 27.24
N GLU A 313 12.96 -1.90 27.77
CA GLU A 313 13.45 -3.12 28.40
C GLU A 313 14.24 -3.96 27.39
N LYS A 314 13.69 -4.20 26.20
CA LYS A 314 14.31 -5.05 25.17
C LYS A 314 15.57 -4.44 24.56
N MET A 315 15.75 -3.13 24.63
CA MET A 315 17.01 -2.46 24.25
C MET A 315 18.19 -2.88 25.16
N GLN A 316 17.95 -3.45 26.34
CA GLN A 316 18.98 -3.94 27.24
C GLN A 316 19.35 -5.42 27.04
N ARG A 317 18.72 -6.12 26.09
CA ARG A 317 18.98 -7.54 25.84
C ARG A 317 20.37 -7.77 25.23
N GLU A 318 21.00 -8.88 25.63
CA GLU A 318 22.29 -9.30 25.08
C GLU A 318 22.17 -9.71 23.60
N ASN A 319 21.01 -10.25 23.19
CA ASN A 319 20.75 -10.61 21.80
C ASN A 319 20.76 -9.36 20.90
N ASP A 320 21.74 -9.30 19.99
CA ASP A 320 21.95 -8.18 19.08
C ASP A 320 20.75 -7.88 18.17
N ALA A 321 20.03 -8.90 17.72
CA ALA A 321 18.88 -8.72 16.85
C ALA A 321 17.72 -8.07 17.61
N VAL A 322 17.40 -8.59 18.80
CA VAL A 322 16.36 -8.05 19.69
C VAL A 322 16.69 -6.62 20.09
N ARG A 323 17.92 -6.37 20.52
CA ARG A 323 18.38 -5.01 20.90
C ARG A 323 18.20 -4.01 19.76
N LYS A 324 18.61 -4.36 18.53
CA LYS A 324 18.48 -3.48 17.36
C LYS A 324 17.02 -3.26 16.96
N ALA A 325 16.19 -4.30 17.02
CA ALA A 325 14.76 -4.17 16.78
C ALA A 325 14.09 -3.26 17.82
N ALA A 326 14.51 -3.34 19.08
CA ALA A 326 14.03 -2.49 20.15
C ALA A 326 14.41 -1.02 19.95
N ILE A 327 15.67 -0.76 19.58
CA ILE A 327 16.14 0.58 19.19
C ILE A 327 15.32 1.14 18.02
N TYR A 328 15.10 0.32 16.99
CA TYR A 328 14.27 0.71 15.85
C TYR A 328 12.83 1.03 16.27
N ALA A 329 12.21 0.17 17.08
CA ALA A 329 10.86 0.36 17.61
C ALA A 329 10.75 1.65 18.42
N LEU A 330 11.72 1.96 19.30
CA LEU A 330 11.77 3.24 20.02
C LEU A 330 11.82 4.45 19.09
N GLY A 331 12.58 4.35 17.99
CA GLY A 331 12.61 5.37 16.95
C GLY A 331 11.26 5.56 16.24
N GLN A 332 10.46 4.50 16.06
CA GLN A 332 9.15 4.60 15.41
C GLN A 332 8.04 5.05 16.37
N ILE A 333 8.03 4.53 17.61
CA ILE A 333 7.07 4.88 18.65
C ILE A 333 7.24 6.34 19.06
N GLY A 334 8.49 6.78 19.25
CA GLY A 334 8.80 8.13 19.69
C GLY A 334 8.51 8.34 21.18
N GLY A 335 8.00 9.53 21.53
CA GLY A 335 7.63 9.86 22.90
C GLY A 335 8.83 10.01 23.85
N THR A 336 8.58 9.85 25.16
CA THR A 336 9.58 10.11 26.20
C THR A 336 10.75 9.14 26.18
N SER A 337 10.56 7.94 25.65
CA SER A 337 11.61 6.93 25.59
C SER A 337 12.64 7.22 24.48
N ALA A 338 12.30 8.02 23.48
CA ALA A 338 13.25 8.43 22.43
C ALA A 338 14.49 9.16 22.97
N PHE A 339 14.39 9.80 24.14
CA PHE A 339 15.52 10.47 24.79
C PHE A 339 16.63 9.50 25.22
N GLN A 340 16.30 8.22 25.44
CA GLN A 340 17.29 7.19 25.76
C GLN A 340 18.20 6.86 24.57
N LEU A 341 17.77 7.17 23.34
CA LEU A 341 18.57 6.97 22.13
C LEU A 341 19.73 7.96 22.02
N ILE A 342 19.66 9.13 22.69
CA ILE A 342 20.70 10.17 22.64
C ILE A 342 22.08 9.64 23.05
N PRO A 343 22.27 9.07 24.27
CA PRO A 343 23.57 8.54 24.65
C PRO A 343 24.02 7.35 23.78
N ALA A 344 23.09 6.52 23.32
CA ALA A 344 23.40 5.34 22.49
C ALA A 344 23.87 5.73 21.07
N ALA A 345 23.28 6.77 20.48
CA ALA A 345 23.63 7.29 19.15
C ALA A 345 25.08 7.78 19.03
N ALA A 346 25.76 8.02 20.15
CA ALA A 346 27.17 8.39 20.15
C ALA A 346 28.09 7.26 19.65
N SER A 347 27.66 6.00 19.76
CA SER A 347 28.48 4.82 19.43
C SER A 347 27.76 3.75 18.60
N ASP A 348 26.43 3.75 18.53
CA ASP A 348 25.63 2.79 17.78
C ASP A 348 24.92 3.46 16.60
N GLN A 349 25.20 2.99 15.38
CA GLN A 349 24.60 3.52 14.16
C GLN A 349 23.07 3.27 14.12
N THR A 350 22.60 2.15 14.64
CA THR A 350 21.18 1.82 14.74
C THR A 350 20.46 2.84 15.62
N ALA A 351 21.08 3.20 16.75
CA ALA A 351 20.54 4.20 17.66
C ALA A 351 20.57 5.60 17.05
N PHE A 352 21.62 5.92 16.28
CA PHE A 352 21.68 7.17 15.52
C PHE A 352 20.54 7.28 14.50
N ASP A 353 20.32 6.24 13.70
CA ASP A 353 19.25 6.21 12.68
C ASP A 353 17.86 6.31 13.34
N ALA A 354 17.65 5.57 14.43
CA ALA A 354 16.42 5.65 15.21
C ALA A 354 16.19 7.04 15.83
N LEU A 355 17.23 7.67 16.40
CA LEU A 355 17.16 9.02 16.95
C LEU A 355 16.85 10.07 15.87
N CYS A 356 17.37 9.89 14.66
CA CYS A 356 17.06 10.78 13.54
C CYS A 356 15.59 10.66 13.10
N ALA A 357 15.01 9.46 13.16
CA ALA A 357 13.62 9.21 12.78
C ALA A 357 12.60 9.51 13.90
N ALA A 358 13.02 9.55 15.16
CA ALA A 358 12.14 9.65 16.31
C ALA A 358 11.31 10.92 16.36
N ASN A 359 10.03 10.79 16.70
CA ASN A 359 9.17 11.95 16.94
C ASN A 359 8.87 12.08 18.44
N ALA A 360 9.41 13.12 19.07
CA ALA A 360 9.16 13.41 20.48
C ALA A 360 9.29 14.91 20.74
N GLU A 361 8.34 15.46 21.49
CA GLU A 361 8.35 16.85 21.90
C GLU A 361 9.59 17.15 22.75
N GLY A 362 10.33 18.21 22.42
CA GLY A 362 11.55 18.60 23.13
C GLY A 362 12.81 17.78 22.80
N LEU A 363 12.72 16.77 21.92
CA LEU A 363 13.86 15.93 21.57
C LEU A 363 15.01 16.72 20.92
N ASP A 364 14.69 17.64 20.00
CA ASP A 364 15.68 18.48 19.33
C ASP A 364 16.44 19.37 20.33
N ALA A 365 15.74 19.90 21.34
CA ALA A 365 16.35 20.70 22.40
C ALA A 365 17.30 19.84 23.26
N ALA A 366 16.89 18.61 23.58
CA ALA A 366 17.74 17.68 24.34
C ALA A 366 18.99 17.25 23.54
N ILE A 367 18.87 16.97 22.23
CA ILE A 367 20.03 16.67 21.38
C ILE A 367 20.95 17.90 21.30
N LEU A 368 20.40 19.11 21.20
CA LEU A 368 21.17 20.35 21.21
C LEU A 368 21.92 20.55 22.54
N ASP A 369 21.32 20.24 23.68
CA ASP A 369 21.98 20.32 24.97
C ASP A 369 23.05 19.23 25.16
N ALA A 370 22.83 18.03 24.59
CA ALA A 370 23.85 16.99 24.50
C ALA A 370 25.04 17.43 23.64
N LEU A 371 24.80 18.12 22.51
CA LEU A 371 25.84 18.72 21.66
C LEU A 371 26.67 19.75 22.43
N LYS A 372 26.03 20.65 23.19
CA LYS A 372 26.73 21.68 23.99
C LYS A 372 27.59 21.05 25.08
N SER A 373 27.13 19.95 25.68
CA SER A 373 27.79 19.26 26.80
C SER A 373 28.89 18.29 26.36
N ALA A 374 28.84 17.80 25.11
CA ALA A 374 29.81 16.85 24.58
C ALA A 374 31.23 17.44 24.58
N LYS A 375 32.21 16.62 25.00
CA LYS A 375 33.64 16.98 24.96
C LYS A 375 34.35 16.38 23.75
N ASP A 376 33.99 15.14 23.39
CA ASP A 376 34.57 14.40 22.27
C ASP A 376 34.11 14.97 20.91
N GLU A 377 35.05 15.16 19.99
CA GLU A 377 34.79 15.74 18.67
C GLU A 377 33.92 14.84 17.77
N LYS A 378 34.10 13.51 17.85
CA LYS A 378 33.28 12.55 17.08
C LYS A 378 31.84 12.56 17.57
N VAL A 379 31.63 12.62 18.88
CA VAL A 379 30.29 12.69 19.49
C VAL A 379 29.58 13.99 19.09
N LYS A 380 30.29 15.12 19.08
CA LYS A 380 29.73 16.39 18.56
C LYS A 380 29.28 16.28 17.11
N VAL A 381 30.13 15.71 16.25
CA VAL A 381 29.79 15.51 14.83
C VAL A 381 28.54 14.64 14.68
N GLN A 382 28.38 13.59 15.49
CA GLN A 382 27.15 12.79 15.48
C GLN A 382 25.92 13.63 15.84
N TYR A 383 25.92 14.38 16.95
CA TYR A 383 24.76 15.20 17.29
C TYR A 383 24.48 16.31 16.26
N ILE A 384 25.51 16.89 15.64
CA ILE A 384 25.36 17.83 14.52
C ILE A 384 24.66 17.16 13.33
N ASN A 385 25.10 15.96 12.95
CA ASN A 385 24.48 15.23 11.84
C ASN A 385 23.03 14.85 12.16
N CYS A 386 22.75 14.48 13.41
CA CYS A 386 21.39 14.17 13.86
C CYS A 386 20.48 15.40 13.79
N LEU A 387 20.87 16.54 14.36
CA LEU A 387 20.11 17.79 14.28
C LEU A 387 19.90 18.26 12.83
N SER A 388 20.90 18.04 11.97
CA SER A 388 20.81 18.30 10.53
C SER A 388 19.82 17.40 9.81
N ALA A 389 19.86 16.09 10.06
CA ALA A 389 18.92 15.11 9.48
C ALA A 389 17.47 15.38 9.93
N ARG A 390 17.31 15.81 11.18
CA ARG A 390 16.02 16.18 11.79
C ARG A 390 15.51 17.56 11.38
N GLN A 391 16.32 18.36 10.67
CA GLN A 391 16.00 19.74 10.29
C GLN A 391 15.65 20.63 11.50
N ALA A 392 16.36 20.45 12.61
CA ALA A 392 16.13 21.19 13.85
C ALA A 392 16.57 22.66 13.73
N GLU A 393 15.71 23.52 13.15
CA GLU A 393 16.01 24.95 12.88
C GLU A 393 16.47 25.70 14.15
N GLY A 394 15.92 25.35 15.31
CA GLY A 394 16.31 25.93 16.60
C GLY A 394 17.78 25.71 16.99
N ALA A 395 18.49 24.78 16.35
CA ALA A 395 19.92 24.56 16.55
C ALA A 395 20.81 25.52 15.75
N LEU A 396 20.25 26.28 14.79
CA LEU A 396 21.01 27.16 13.92
C LEU A 396 21.89 28.17 14.68
N PRO A 397 21.44 28.84 15.75
CA PRO A 397 22.29 29.78 16.49
C PRO A 397 23.56 29.13 17.08
N GLU A 398 23.48 27.91 17.59
CA GLU A 398 24.66 27.19 18.10
C GLU A 398 25.54 26.71 16.93
N PHE A 399 24.95 26.32 15.79
CA PHE A 399 25.71 25.99 14.58
C PHE A 399 26.53 27.20 14.10
N VAL A 400 25.96 28.41 14.08
CA VAL A 400 26.69 29.63 13.71
C VAL A 400 27.86 29.90 14.64
N LYS A 401 27.65 29.73 15.95
CA LYS A 401 28.70 29.87 16.96
C LYS A 401 29.83 28.85 16.76
N LEU A 402 29.50 27.59 16.46
CA LEU A 402 30.49 26.54 16.20
C LEU A 402 31.22 26.75 14.86
N ALA A 403 30.52 27.18 13.81
CA ALA A 403 31.11 27.51 12.51
C ALA A 403 32.05 28.72 12.57
N SER A 404 31.82 29.65 13.52
CA SER A 404 32.67 30.82 13.73
C SER A 404 34.03 30.49 14.36
N LYS A 405 34.17 29.34 15.04
CA LYS A 405 35.44 28.90 15.65
C LYS A 405 36.48 28.47 14.61
N ASP A 406 37.68 28.13 15.07
CA ASP A 406 38.74 27.61 14.21
C ASP A 406 38.34 26.34 13.44
N TRP A 407 38.98 26.15 12.29
CA TRP A 407 38.71 25.01 11.42
C TRP A 407 39.00 23.68 12.13
N SER A 408 38.00 22.81 12.19
CA SER A 408 38.00 21.51 12.87
C SER A 408 37.02 20.57 12.15
N ARG A 409 36.97 19.28 12.52
CA ARG A 409 35.96 18.36 11.97
C ARG A 409 34.57 18.77 12.43
N THR A 410 34.44 19.25 13.67
CA THR A 410 33.19 19.85 14.17
C THR A 410 32.77 21.04 13.33
N CYS A 411 33.66 22.01 13.08
CA CYS A 411 33.37 23.18 12.24
C CYS A 411 32.91 22.78 10.83
N ALA A 412 33.60 21.83 10.19
CA ALA A 412 33.24 21.34 8.86
C ALA A 412 31.85 20.67 8.83
N ALA A 413 31.58 19.79 9.80
CA ALA A 413 30.27 19.13 9.94
C ALA A 413 29.16 20.14 10.21
N THR A 414 29.41 21.13 11.08
CA THR A 414 28.46 22.20 11.38
C THR A 414 28.11 23.00 10.12
N ILE A 415 29.12 23.46 9.37
CA ILE A 415 28.89 24.23 8.13
C ILE A 415 28.11 23.39 7.13
N SER A 416 28.44 22.11 6.96
CA SER A 416 27.66 21.22 6.08
C SER A 416 26.23 21.03 6.57
N GLY A 417 26.04 20.86 7.88
CA GLY A 417 24.73 20.67 8.48
C GLY A 417 23.82 21.89 8.35
N MET A 418 24.36 23.11 8.43
CA MET A 418 23.60 24.36 8.23
C MET A 418 22.77 24.35 6.94
N ALA A 419 23.21 23.64 5.90
CA ALA A 419 22.50 23.54 4.63
C ALA A 419 21.09 22.95 4.76
N ASN A 420 20.77 22.24 5.84
CA ASN A 420 19.45 21.68 6.14
C ASN A 420 18.65 22.49 7.17
N LEU A 421 19.29 23.41 7.91
CA LEU A 421 18.66 24.20 8.99
C LEU A 421 18.32 25.63 8.55
N VAL A 422 19.07 26.17 7.59
CA VAL A 422 18.85 27.53 7.09
C VAL A 422 17.56 27.55 6.26
N ASN A 423 16.79 28.63 6.45
CA ASN A 423 15.61 29.02 5.68
C ASN A 423 15.84 30.39 5.02
N VAL A 424 14.85 30.90 4.29
CA VAL A 424 14.97 32.17 3.53
C VAL A 424 15.36 33.33 4.46
N ASP A 425 14.73 33.45 5.62
CA ASP A 425 14.95 34.55 6.57
C ASP A 425 16.34 34.50 7.23
N THR A 426 16.88 33.29 7.41
CA THR A 426 18.18 33.06 8.07
C THR A 426 19.34 32.90 7.09
N PHE A 427 19.10 32.99 5.77
CA PHE A 427 20.12 32.77 4.74
C PHE A 427 21.29 33.75 4.83
N GLY A 428 21.05 34.98 5.30
CA GLY A 428 22.08 35.99 5.55
C GLY A 428 23.16 35.58 6.54
N THR A 429 22.93 34.53 7.33
CA THR A 429 23.94 33.93 8.21
C THR A 429 25.20 33.48 7.45
N TYR A 430 25.04 33.00 6.20
CA TYR A 430 26.18 32.63 5.37
C TYR A 430 27.02 33.84 4.97
N ALA A 431 26.39 34.96 4.65
CA ALA A 431 27.07 36.23 4.37
C ALA A 431 27.93 36.67 5.58
N ASP A 432 27.35 36.64 6.78
CA ASP A 432 28.04 37.05 7.99
C ASP A 432 29.26 36.16 8.30
N LEU A 433 29.15 34.84 8.08
CA LEU A 433 30.26 33.91 8.29
C LEU A 433 31.37 34.10 7.24
N LEU A 434 31.01 34.33 5.98
CA LEU A 434 31.95 34.59 4.90
C LEU A 434 32.76 35.86 5.15
N LEU A 435 32.11 36.96 5.56
CA LEU A 435 32.79 38.23 5.85
C LEU A 435 33.72 38.19 7.07
N LYS A 436 33.58 37.18 7.94
CA LYS A 436 34.36 37.04 9.18
C LYS A 436 35.50 36.03 9.08
N THR A 437 35.78 35.46 7.90
CA THR A 437 36.80 34.44 7.76
C THR A 437 37.76 34.71 6.60
N ASP A 438 39.03 34.38 6.83
CA ASP A 438 40.12 34.33 5.85
C ASP A 438 40.54 32.87 5.52
N SER A 439 39.93 31.89 6.19
CA SER A 439 40.30 30.48 6.06
C SER A 439 39.76 29.88 4.77
N LYS A 440 40.66 29.58 3.83
CA LYS A 440 40.33 28.93 2.55
C LYS A 440 39.48 27.66 2.70
N LYS A 441 39.76 26.84 3.73
CA LYS A 441 38.98 25.63 4.02
C LYS A 441 37.54 25.97 4.43
N LYS A 442 37.37 27.00 5.27
CA LYS A 442 36.07 27.45 5.74
C LYS A 442 35.26 28.08 4.61
N ILE A 443 35.88 28.95 3.81
CA ILE A 443 35.27 29.57 2.64
C ILE A 443 34.74 28.51 1.67
N GLY A 444 35.57 27.51 1.32
CA GLY A 444 35.14 26.43 0.43
C GLY A 444 34.04 25.53 1.02
N ALA A 445 34.00 25.34 2.34
CA ALA A 445 32.91 24.62 3.00
C ALA A 445 31.59 25.42 3.00
N LEU A 446 31.67 26.73 3.24
CA LEU A 446 30.52 27.64 3.17
C LEU A 446 29.95 27.69 1.75
N GLU A 447 30.80 27.81 0.72
CA GLU A 447 30.38 27.81 -0.69
C GLU A 447 29.55 26.56 -1.04
N LYS A 448 30.02 25.37 -0.62
CA LYS A 448 29.29 24.10 -0.83
C LYS A 448 27.99 24.06 -0.05
N SER A 449 28.00 24.51 1.19
CA SER A 449 26.82 24.56 2.05
C SER A 449 25.74 25.49 1.49
N ILE A 450 26.14 26.66 0.98
CA ILE A 450 25.25 27.61 0.31
C ILE A 450 24.62 26.97 -0.92
N ALA A 451 25.41 26.30 -1.77
CA ALA A 451 24.90 25.62 -2.96
C ALA A 451 23.89 24.51 -2.62
N GLN A 452 24.13 23.77 -1.54
CA GLN A 452 23.18 22.75 -1.06
C GLN A 452 21.91 23.37 -0.46
N ALA A 453 22.04 24.43 0.34
CA ALA A 453 20.90 25.13 0.93
C ALA A 453 20.00 25.73 -0.16
N ALA A 454 20.60 26.36 -1.17
CA ALA A 454 19.92 27.01 -2.28
C ALA A 454 18.92 26.10 -3.02
N GLN A 455 19.24 24.81 -3.17
CA GLN A 455 18.37 23.84 -3.87
C GLN A 455 17.00 23.66 -3.20
N ARG A 456 16.89 23.98 -1.91
CA ARG A 456 15.66 23.85 -1.12
C ARG A 456 14.91 25.18 -0.98
N MET A 457 15.49 26.29 -1.43
CA MET A 457 14.95 27.62 -1.18
C MET A 457 13.78 27.93 -2.14
N PRO A 458 12.61 28.36 -1.62
CA PRO A 458 11.48 28.72 -2.46
C PRO A 458 11.64 30.10 -3.13
N ASP A 459 12.47 30.98 -2.56
CA ASP A 459 12.73 32.33 -3.08
C ASP A 459 14.24 32.57 -3.28
N PRO A 460 14.77 32.25 -4.47
CA PRO A 460 16.17 32.50 -4.81
C PRO A 460 16.56 33.97 -4.75
N ASP A 461 15.66 34.90 -5.10
CA ASP A 461 15.98 36.32 -5.16
C ASP A 461 16.13 36.94 -3.77
N ALA A 462 15.33 36.49 -2.79
CA ALA A 462 15.51 36.86 -1.39
C ALA A 462 16.84 36.33 -0.82
N CYS A 463 17.17 35.06 -1.09
CA CYS A 463 18.46 34.49 -0.67
C CYS A 463 19.64 35.22 -1.32
N ALA A 464 19.56 35.50 -2.63
CA ALA A 464 20.58 36.23 -3.38
C ALA A 464 20.77 37.64 -2.81
N ALA A 465 19.69 38.36 -2.46
CA ALA A 465 19.78 39.71 -1.90
C ALA A 465 20.68 39.78 -0.65
N THR A 466 20.65 38.76 0.21
CA THR A 466 21.50 38.71 1.41
C THR A 466 22.99 38.61 1.07
N LEU A 467 23.36 37.79 0.09
CA LEU A 467 24.74 37.66 -0.37
C LEU A 467 25.19 38.88 -1.20
N ILE A 468 24.27 39.53 -1.93
CA ILE A 468 24.56 40.79 -2.66
C ILE A 468 24.88 41.93 -1.69
N ALA A 469 24.21 42.00 -0.55
CA ALA A 469 24.57 42.97 0.50
C ALA A 469 26.00 42.74 1.04
N ALA A 470 26.45 41.47 1.09
CA ALA A 470 27.80 41.10 1.50
C ALA A 470 28.84 41.33 0.40
N TYR A 471 28.46 41.14 -0.87
CA TYR A 471 29.29 41.38 -2.04
C TYR A 471 29.93 42.77 -2.00
N ASN A 472 29.15 43.80 -1.65
CA ASN A 472 29.63 45.19 -1.56
C ASN A 472 30.65 45.46 -0.44
N LYS A 473 30.84 44.52 0.48
CA LYS A 473 31.76 44.62 1.63
C LYS A 473 32.91 43.62 1.55
N ALA A 474 32.86 42.69 0.59
CA ALA A 474 33.78 41.58 0.50
C ALA A 474 35.00 41.94 -0.35
N GLU A 475 36.14 41.37 0.00
CA GLU A 475 37.40 41.52 -0.73
C GLU A 475 38.06 40.14 -0.92
N GLY A 476 38.98 40.05 -1.89
CA GLY A 476 39.77 38.84 -2.13
C GLY A 476 38.92 37.60 -2.40
N GLU A 477 39.32 36.45 -1.84
CA GLU A 477 38.65 35.16 -2.09
C GLU A 477 37.18 35.15 -1.67
N VAL A 478 36.80 35.90 -0.62
CA VAL A 478 35.42 35.96 -0.15
C VAL A 478 34.50 36.58 -1.21
N LEU A 479 34.96 37.64 -1.88
CA LEU A 479 34.25 38.28 -2.98
C LEU A 479 33.97 37.28 -4.11
N TYR A 480 34.99 36.53 -4.52
CA TYR A 480 34.87 35.54 -5.60
C TYR A 480 33.96 34.36 -5.22
N THR A 481 34.01 33.91 -3.97
CA THR A 481 33.08 32.90 -3.45
C THR A 481 31.64 33.38 -3.45
N ILE A 482 31.38 34.65 -3.09
CA ILE A 482 30.03 35.22 -3.15
C ILE A 482 29.51 35.21 -4.59
N ILE A 483 30.34 35.64 -5.56
CA ILE A 483 29.98 35.59 -6.99
C ILE A 483 29.62 34.15 -7.40
N ARG A 484 30.45 33.16 -7.09
CA ARG A 484 30.18 31.74 -7.41
C ARG A 484 28.91 31.21 -6.73
N SER A 485 28.69 31.60 -5.48
CA SER A 485 27.53 31.20 -4.68
C SER A 485 26.22 31.76 -5.24
N LEU A 486 26.22 33.01 -5.69
CA LEU A 486 25.06 33.62 -6.38
C LEU A 486 24.67 32.82 -7.62
N GLY A 487 25.65 32.29 -8.36
CA GLY A 487 25.39 31.39 -9.47
C GLY A 487 24.75 30.06 -9.09
N SER A 488 24.98 29.55 -7.88
CA SER A 488 24.32 28.34 -7.40
C SER A 488 22.92 28.61 -6.84
N ILE A 489 22.64 29.85 -6.42
CA ILE A 489 21.32 30.29 -5.93
C ILE A 489 20.37 30.55 -7.10
N GLY A 490 20.84 31.26 -8.12
CA GLY A 490 19.99 31.71 -9.21
C GLY A 490 19.14 32.93 -8.84
N GLY A 491 18.10 33.21 -9.64
CA GLY A 491 17.25 34.40 -9.48
C GLY A 491 17.71 35.58 -10.33
N LYS A 492 16.79 36.53 -10.56
CA LYS A 492 17.04 37.69 -11.41
C LYS A 492 18.14 38.59 -10.87
N ASN A 493 18.20 38.76 -9.54
CA ASN A 493 19.17 39.62 -8.88
C ASN A 493 20.58 39.03 -8.95
N ALA A 494 20.72 37.72 -8.72
CA ALA A 494 21.99 37.01 -8.88
C ALA A 494 22.51 37.11 -10.31
N ARG A 495 21.62 36.99 -11.31
CA ARG A 495 21.98 37.08 -12.73
C ARG A 495 22.60 38.42 -13.07
N GLY A 496 21.99 39.52 -12.62
CA GLY A 496 22.52 40.87 -12.88
C GLY A 496 23.94 41.05 -12.32
N VAL A 497 24.22 40.51 -11.14
CA VAL A 497 25.57 40.58 -10.53
C VAL A 497 26.58 39.74 -11.30
N LEU A 498 26.20 38.55 -11.75
CA LEU A 498 27.08 37.72 -12.59
C LEU A 498 27.39 38.40 -13.93
N GLU A 499 26.39 39.01 -14.58
CA GLU A 499 26.58 39.74 -15.85
C GLU A 499 27.53 40.93 -15.69
N GLN A 500 27.41 41.66 -14.58
CA GLN A 500 28.35 42.73 -14.24
C GLN A 500 29.76 42.18 -13.98
N ALA A 501 29.88 41.10 -13.20
CA ALA A 501 31.18 40.50 -12.86
C ALA A 501 31.89 39.87 -14.07
N MET A 502 31.15 39.32 -15.04
CA MET A 502 31.71 38.83 -16.31
C MET A 502 32.32 39.96 -17.15
N SER A 503 31.81 41.18 -17.01
CA SER A 503 32.33 42.37 -17.71
C SER A 503 33.43 43.10 -16.92
N SER A 504 33.82 42.60 -15.75
CA SER A 504 34.83 43.21 -14.88
C SER A 504 36.25 43.13 -15.49
N GLU A 505 37.04 44.16 -15.23
CA GLU A 505 38.48 44.17 -15.54
C GLU A 505 39.26 43.15 -14.71
N ASP A 506 38.76 42.80 -13.52
CA ASP A 506 39.35 41.78 -12.65
C ASP A 506 39.16 40.35 -13.22
N PRO A 507 40.25 39.66 -13.63
CA PRO A 507 40.16 38.31 -14.18
C PRO A 507 39.59 37.27 -13.21
N LEU A 508 39.77 37.46 -11.89
CA LEU A 508 39.28 36.52 -10.88
C LEU A 508 37.77 36.67 -10.67
N ALA A 509 37.25 37.90 -10.62
CA ALA A 509 35.81 38.16 -10.64
C ALA A 509 35.14 37.58 -11.90
N ARG A 510 35.78 37.74 -13.07
CA ARG A 510 35.30 37.17 -14.34
C ARG A 510 35.26 35.64 -14.32
N ASP A 511 36.33 35.00 -13.85
CA ASP A 511 36.39 33.54 -13.70
C ASP A 511 35.32 33.02 -12.73
N ALA A 512 35.15 33.69 -11.59
CA ALA A 512 34.12 33.39 -10.60
C ALA A 512 32.71 33.50 -11.19
N ALA A 513 32.45 34.52 -12.01
CA ALA A 513 31.15 34.74 -12.62
C ALA A 513 30.80 33.65 -13.63
N ILE A 514 31.76 33.27 -14.49
CA ILE A 514 31.58 32.19 -15.46
C ILE A 514 31.33 30.85 -14.75
N ARG A 515 32.11 30.53 -13.71
CA ARG A 515 31.89 29.32 -12.90
C ARG A 515 30.54 29.33 -12.20
N GLY A 516 30.11 30.48 -11.67
CA GLY A 516 28.79 30.68 -11.09
C GLY A 516 27.69 30.34 -12.11
N LEU A 517 27.79 30.90 -13.32
CA LEU A 517 26.83 30.64 -14.40
C LEU A 517 26.80 29.15 -14.80
N CYS A 518 27.93 28.46 -14.78
CA CYS A 518 27.99 27.03 -15.08
C CYS A 518 27.22 26.17 -14.05
N ASN A 519 27.04 26.67 -12.82
CA ASN A 519 26.32 26.01 -11.73
C ASN A 519 24.86 26.51 -11.58
N TRP A 520 24.37 27.32 -12.51
CA TRP A 520 23.03 27.90 -12.48
C TRP A 520 21.91 26.85 -12.32
N PRO A 521 20.89 27.05 -11.48
CA PRO A 521 19.95 25.99 -11.13
C PRO A 521 19.00 25.57 -12.26
N ASN A 522 18.70 26.47 -13.21
CA ASN A 522 17.66 26.26 -14.22
C ASN A 522 18.11 26.64 -15.65
N ALA A 523 17.25 26.39 -16.63
CA ALA A 523 17.57 26.57 -18.05
C ALA A 523 17.56 28.03 -18.54
N ASP A 524 17.28 29.02 -17.68
CA ASP A 524 17.14 30.43 -18.05
C ASP A 524 18.44 31.06 -18.61
N VAL A 525 19.56 30.37 -18.40
CA VAL A 525 20.89 30.76 -18.89
C VAL A 525 21.44 29.80 -19.95
N ALA A 526 20.63 28.87 -20.45
CA ALA A 526 21.08 27.85 -21.41
C ALA A 526 21.65 28.48 -22.69
N ASP A 527 20.96 29.46 -23.28
CA ASP A 527 21.43 30.16 -24.48
C ASP A 527 22.74 30.92 -24.23
N GLN A 528 22.86 31.55 -23.06
CA GLN A 528 24.07 32.27 -22.66
C GLN A 528 25.26 31.33 -22.48
N LEU A 529 25.04 30.16 -21.86
CA LEU A 529 26.08 29.12 -21.73
C LEU A 529 26.46 28.53 -23.09
N LEU A 530 25.50 28.33 -24.00
CA LEU A 530 25.77 27.85 -25.35
C LEU A 530 26.60 28.87 -26.15
N GLU A 531 26.31 30.16 -26.00
CA GLU A 531 27.07 31.23 -26.65
C GLU A 531 28.49 31.32 -26.09
N LEU A 532 28.65 31.23 -24.76
CA LEU A 532 29.98 31.14 -24.14
C LEU A 532 30.76 29.90 -24.60
N ALA A 533 30.11 28.75 -24.73
CA ALA A 533 30.73 27.53 -25.23
C ALA A 533 31.29 27.69 -26.65
N LYS A 534 30.64 28.52 -27.50
CA LYS A 534 31.08 28.81 -28.87
C LYS A 534 32.17 29.88 -28.92
N ASN A 535 31.97 30.98 -28.22
CA ASN A 535 32.63 32.26 -28.51
C ASN A 535 33.53 32.77 -27.39
N ALA A 536 33.63 32.09 -26.23
CA ALA A 536 34.45 32.59 -25.13
C ALA A 536 35.94 32.79 -25.54
N PRO A 537 36.61 33.80 -24.99
CA PRO A 537 37.97 34.17 -25.41
C PRO A 537 39.05 33.15 -25.01
N GLU A 538 38.81 32.37 -23.95
CA GLU A 538 39.73 31.32 -23.49
C GLU A 538 39.06 29.94 -23.58
N ASP A 539 39.82 28.93 -24.00
CA ASP A 539 39.31 27.56 -24.17
C ASP A 539 38.80 26.93 -22.86
N LYS A 540 39.38 27.32 -21.71
CA LYS A 540 38.89 26.88 -20.39
C LYS A 540 37.43 27.32 -20.15
N TYR A 541 37.03 28.49 -20.62
CA TYR A 541 35.68 29.01 -20.45
C TYR A 541 34.70 28.36 -21.41
N LYS A 542 35.13 28.07 -22.65
CA LYS A 542 34.33 27.25 -23.57
C LYS A 542 34.01 25.89 -22.95
N LEU A 543 35.02 25.25 -22.36
CA LEU A 543 34.89 23.96 -21.69
C LEU A 543 33.94 24.02 -20.48
N PHE A 544 34.09 25.01 -19.60
CA PHE A 544 33.22 25.16 -18.43
C PHE A 544 31.77 25.42 -18.85
N ALA A 545 31.55 26.33 -19.79
CA ALA A 545 30.23 26.67 -20.29
C ALA A 545 29.55 25.47 -20.97
N LEU A 546 30.29 24.70 -21.76
CA LEU A 546 29.78 23.47 -22.37
C LEU A 546 29.34 22.44 -21.33
N ARG A 547 30.15 22.22 -20.29
CA ARG A 547 29.80 21.30 -19.19
C ARG A 547 28.60 21.80 -18.37
N GLY A 548 28.51 23.11 -18.12
CA GLY A 548 27.35 23.74 -17.50
C GLY A 548 26.08 23.55 -18.35
N TYR A 549 26.18 23.73 -19.66
CA TYR A 549 25.08 23.53 -20.61
C TYR A 549 24.62 22.06 -20.66
N ILE A 550 25.55 21.09 -20.67
CA ILE A 550 25.22 19.66 -20.58
C ILE A 550 24.52 19.34 -19.24
N ARG A 551 24.98 19.90 -18.12
CA ARG A 551 24.33 19.73 -16.82
C ARG A 551 22.89 20.23 -16.84
N LEU A 552 22.63 21.39 -17.45
CA LEU A 552 21.28 21.93 -17.60
C LEU A 552 20.39 21.06 -18.49
N ALA A 553 20.93 20.48 -19.57
CA ALA A 553 20.17 19.50 -20.36
C ALA A 553 19.67 18.34 -19.47
N GLY A 554 20.46 17.98 -18.45
CA GLY A 554 20.11 16.95 -17.50
C GLY A 554 19.12 17.32 -16.40
N THR A 555 18.64 18.57 -16.31
CA THR A 555 17.59 18.95 -15.36
C THR A 555 16.18 18.77 -15.93
N PHE A 556 16.05 18.61 -17.25
CA PHE A 556 14.76 18.40 -17.89
C PHE A 556 14.22 16.99 -17.65
N ASN A 557 12.92 16.90 -17.40
CA ASN A 557 12.21 15.63 -17.27
C ASN A 557 11.81 15.03 -18.62
N THR A 558 11.80 15.84 -19.68
CA THR A 558 11.38 15.41 -21.02
C THR A 558 12.54 15.36 -22.00
N GLU A 559 12.47 14.39 -22.90
CA GLU A 559 13.40 14.26 -24.01
C GLU A 559 13.32 15.45 -24.98
N ALA A 560 12.12 15.95 -25.24
CA ALA A 560 11.86 17.00 -26.22
C ALA A 560 12.68 18.27 -25.94
N GLU A 561 12.96 18.54 -24.67
CA GLU A 561 13.78 19.67 -24.23
C GLU A 561 15.26 19.28 -24.10
N ALA A 562 15.56 18.11 -23.52
CA ALA A 562 16.93 17.68 -23.24
C ALA A 562 17.73 17.31 -24.50
N LEU A 563 17.12 16.57 -25.44
CA LEU A 563 17.83 16.00 -26.58
C LEU A 563 18.35 17.06 -27.56
N PRO A 564 17.62 18.14 -27.90
CA PRO A 564 18.16 19.25 -28.70
C PRO A 564 19.39 19.89 -28.05
N MET A 565 19.38 20.06 -26.73
CA MET A 565 20.54 20.58 -26.00
C MET A 565 21.73 19.63 -26.09
N CYS A 566 21.51 18.33 -25.87
CA CYS A 566 22.54 17.31 -26.03
C CYS A 566 23.14 17.28 -27.45
N ARG A 567 22.33 17.46 -28.49
CA ARG A 567 22.80 17.58 -29.89
C ARG A 567 23.67 18.82 -30.09
N ASN A 568 23.24 19.97 -29.59
CA ASN A 568 24.04 21.20 -29.64
C ASN A 568 25.38 21.05 -28.91
N ALA A 569 25.36 20.41 -27.74
CA ALA A 569 26.57 20.15 -26.96
C ALA A 569 27.52 19.18 -27.68
N ALA A 570 26.98 18.11 -28.27
CA ALA A 570 27.76 17.14 -29.03
C ALA A 570 28.47 17.76 -30.24
N ALA A 571 27.85 18.73 -30.90
CA ALA A 571 28.45 19.46 -32.02
C ALA A 571 29.64 20.35 -31.61
N LEU A 572 29.73 20.72 -30.33
CA LEU A 572 30.80 21.56 -29.77
C LEU A 572 31.84 20.76 -28.96
N ALA A 573 31.52 19.53 -28.60
CA ALA A 573 32.39 18.68 -27.79
C ALA A 573 33.65 18.29 -28.56
N SER A 574 34.81 18.59 -27.99
CA SER A 574 36.13 18.27 -28.56
C SER A 574 36.89 17.22 -27.76
N ARG A 575 36.38 16.77 -26.61
CA ARG A 575 36.99 15.73 -25.77
C ARG A 575 35.98 14.64 -25.44
N PRO A 576 36.45 13.41 -25.20
CA PRO A 576 35.57 12.29 -24.90
C PRO A 576 34.81 12.48 -23.57
N GLU A 577 35.34 13.22 -22.60
CA GLU A 577 34.67 13.46 -21.32
C GLU A 577 33.31 14.16 -21.49
N GLU A 578 33.19 15.15 -22.36
CA GLU A 578 31.93 15.83 -22.61
C GLU A 578 30.93 14.91 -23.33
N ILE A 579 31.42 14.07 -24.25
CA ILE A 579 30.58 13.06 -24.90
C ILE A 579 30.06 12.05 -23.87
N ARG A 580 30.88 11.58 -22.92
CA ARG A 580 30.42 10.71 -21.82
C ARG A 580 29.35 11.39 -20.97
N MET A 581 29.52 12.68 -20.64
CA MET A 581 28.50 13.45 -19.91
C MET A 581 27.18 13.53 -20.69
N ILE A 582 27.24 13.75 -22.00
CA ILE A 582 26.07 13.79 -22.87
C ILE A 582 25.38 12.43 -22.92
N LEU A 583 26.13 11.34 -23.14
CA LEU A 583 25.60 9.97 -23.15
C LEU A 583 24.93 9.60 -21.81
N SER A 584 25.57 9.96 -20.70
CA SER A 584 25.00 9.81 -19.35
C SER A 584 23.72 10.61 -19.15
N THR A 585 23.58 11.75 -19.84
CA THR A 585 22.39 12.59 -19.79
C THR A 585 21.24 11.98 -20.59
N VAL A 586 21.49 11.56 -21.84
CA VAL A 586 20.44 11.08 -22.75
C VAL A 586 19.93 9.67 -22.44
N LYS A 587 20.77 8.80 -21.86
CA LYS A 587 20.43 7.38 -21.64
C LYS A 587 19.16 7.16 -20.80
N ARG A 588 18.79 8.13 -19.96
CA ARG A 588 17.59 8.06 -19.12
C ARG A 588 16.30 8.08 -19.96
N TYR A 589 16.28 8.81 -21.07
CA TYR A 589 15.11 8.97 -21.92
C TYR A 589 14.98 7.78 -22.86
N LYS A 590 13.75 7.28 -23.04
CA LYS A 590 13.45 6.05 -23.77
C LYS A 590 12.70 6.39 -25.05
N SER A 591 13.43 6.72 -26.11
CA SER A 591 12.89 7.06 -27.44
C SER A 591 13.75 6.50 -28.57
N GLU A 592 13.17 6.40 -29.77
CA GLU A 592 13.93 6.06 -30.97
C GLU A 592 14.91 7.15 -31.38
N ASP A 593 14.58 8.43 -31.16
CA ASP A 593 15.48 9.55 -31.44
C ASP A 593 16.74 9.53 -30.56
N VAL A 594 16.62 9.05 -29.32
CA VAL A 594 17.76 8.81 -28.42
C VAL A 594 18.61 7.63 -28.91
N ILE A 595 18.00 6.55 -29.38
CA ILE A 595 18.74 5.42 -30.00
C ILE A 595 19.54 5.91 -31.20
N GLN A 596 18.90 6.68 -32.10
CA GLN A 596 19.55 7.26 -33.27
C GLN A 596 20.67 8.22 -32.89
N PHE A 597 20.50 8.98 -31.81
CA PHE A 597 21.54 9.86 -31.30
C PHE A 597 22.74 9.10 -30.71
N ILE A 598 22.52 7.99 -29.99
CA ILE A 598 23.59 7.19 -29.38
C ILE A 598 24.34 6.35 -30.43
N ALA A 599 23.65 5.86 -31.46
CA ALA A 599 24.18 4.89 -32.42
C ALA A 599 25.56 5.23 -33.02
N PRO A 600 25.87 6.48 -33.44
CA PRO A 600 27.19 6.81 -33.98
C PRO A 600 28.34 6.68 -32.97
N TYR A 601 28.06 6.78 -31.68
CA TYR A 601 29.08 6.73 -30.62
C TYR A 601 29.50 5.30 -30.26
N ILE A 602 28.75 4.29 -30.72
CA ILE A 602 29.10 2.87 -30.57
C ILE A 602 30.35 2.51 -31.38
N ASP A 603 30.64 3.28 -32.43
CA ASP A 603 31.85 3.12 -33.25
C ASP A 603 33.02 4.01 -32.78
N ASN A 604 32.83 4.83 -31.74
CA ASN A 604 33.87 5.71 -31.22
C ASN A 604 34.68 5.03 -30.11
N PRO A 605 35.97 4.69 -30.33
CA PRO A 605 36.77 3.91 -29.37
C PRO A 605 37.00 4.63 -28.03
N GLU A 606 36.86 5.95 -27.95
CA GLU A 606 37.08 6.69 -26.69
C GLU A 606 35.87 6.68 -25.74
N VAL A 607 34.67 6.33 -26.26
CA VAL A 607 33.38 6.36 -25.53
C VAL A 607 32.47 5.15 -25.82
N VAL A 608 33.01 4.13 -26.48
CA VAL A 608 32.26 2.96 -26.96
C VAL A 608 31.56 2.23 -25.81
N ASP A 609 32.20 2.14 -24.64
CA ASP A 609 31.64 1.45 -23.48
C ASP A 609 30.46 2.24 -22.88
N GLU A 610 30.57 3.57 -22.75
CA GLU A 610 29.47 4.41 -22.28
C GLU A 610 28.30 4.44 -23.27
N ALA A 611 28.59 4.47 -24.59
CA ALA A 611 27.57 4.41 -25.62
C ALA A 611 26.87 3.04 -25.64
N GLY A 612 27.63 1.95 -25.48
CA GLY A 612 27.11 0.61 -25.32
C GLY A 612 26.21 0.47 -24.09
N GLN A 613 26.65 0.96 -22.93
CA GLN A 613 25.83 0.98 -21.71
C GLN A 613 24.55 1.79 -21.90
N ALA A 614 24.64 2.99 -22.49
CA ALA A 614 23.48 3.82 -22.78
C ALA A 614 22.48 3.11 -23.72
N MET A 615 22.98 2.38 -24.72
CA MET A 615 22.16 1.58 -25.64
C MET A 615 21.51 0.38 -24.94
N ILE A 616 22.21 -0.28 -24.00
CA ILE A 616 21.64 -1.37 -23.19
C ILE A 616 20.48 -0.86 -22.33
N GLU A 617 20.62 0.30 -21.69
CA GLU A 617 19.54 0.89 -20.88
C GLU A 617 18.26 1.14 -21.71
N GLN A 618 18.37 1.41 -23.03
CA GLN A 618 17.20 1.57 -23.91
C GLN A 618 16.34 0.30 -23.98
N THR A 619 16.89 -0.87 -23.66
CA THR A 619 16.15 -2.13 -23.73
C THR A 619 15.18 -2.36 -22.57
N TRP A 620 15.29 -1.58 -21.51
CA TRP A 620 14.45 -1.70 -20.31
C TRP A 620 13.05 -1.08 -20.48
N HIS A 621 12.72 -0.61 -21.68
CA HIS A 621 11.42 -0.05 -22.00
C HIS A 621 10.84 -0.68 -23.27
N TRP A 622 9.55 -1.03 -23.22
CA TRP A 622 8.91 -1.86 -24.24
C TRP A 622 8.88 -1.23 -25.65
N LYS A 623 8.86 0.11 -25.76
CA LYS A 623 8.88 0.81 -27.06
C LYS A 623 10.26 0.78 -27.72
N THR A 624 11.32 0.82 -26.92
CA THR A 624 12.70 0.99 -27.40
C THR A 624 13.49 -0.32 -27.42
N LYS A 625 12.99 -1.36 -26.74
CA LYS A 625 13.68 -2.66 -26.65
C LYS A 625 13.99 -3.29 -28.00
N LYS A 626 13.02 -3.36 -28.91
CA LYS A 626 13.24 -3.95 -30.25
C LYS A 626 14.09 -3.04 -31.14
N PRO A 627 13.84 -1.71 -31.23
CA PRO A 627 14.69 -0.80 -32.00
C PRO A 627 16.17 -0.77 -31.57
N ALA A 628 16.49 -1.03 -30.30
CA ALA A 628 17.87 -1.04 -29.82
C ALA A 628 18.68 -2.31 -30.22
N VAL A 629 18.02 -3.43 -30.52
CA VAL A 629 18.68 -4.73 -30.78
C VAL A 629 19.69 -4.68 -31.93
N PRO A 630 19.40 -4.10 -33.11
CA PRO A 630 20.39 -4.03 -34.20
C PRO A 630 21.67 -3.31 -33.79
N HIS A 631 21.56 -2.22 -33.01
CA HIS A 631 22.69 -1.46 -32.52
C HIS A 631 23.48 -2.22 -31.44
N LEU A 632 22.81 -2.99 -30.58
CA LEU A 632 23.48 -3.84 -29.59
C LEU A 632 24.24 -5.01 -30.24
N LYS A 633 23.71 -5.60 -31.31
CA LYS A 633 24.44 -6.62 -32.08
C LYS A 633 25.72 -6.02 -32.68
N HIS A 634 25.59 -4.86 -33.31
CA HIS A 634 26.72 -4.12 -33.88
C HIS A 634 27.78 -3.74 -32.83
N TYR A 635 27.34 -3.32 -31.63
CA TYR A 635 28.21 -3.05 -30.49
C TYR A 635 28.96 -4.31 -30.01
N ALA A 636 28.26 -5.43 -29.82
CA ALA A 636 28.83 -6.67 -29.31
C ALA A 636 29.89 -7.28 -30.24
N GLU A 637 29.79 -7.02 -31.55
CA GLU A 637 30.79 -7.45 -32.54
C GLU A 637 32.11 -6.66 -32.45
N ARG A 638 32.07 -5.43 -31.91
CA ARG A 638 33.18 -4.47 -31.96
C ARG A 638 33.82 -4.14 -30.61
N THR A 639 33.07 -4.23 -29.52
CA THR A 639 33.62 -3.93 -28.19
C THR A 639 34.71 -4.93 -27.82
N GLN A 640 35.80 -4.42 -27.24
CA GLN A 640 36.90 -5.22 -26.67
C GLN A 640 36.66 -5.53 -25.19
N ASN A 641 35.61 -4.95 -24.59
CA ASN A 641 35.24 -5.17 -23.21
C ASN A 641 34.39 -6.44 -23.09
N GLU A 642 35.04 -7.56 -22.74
CA GLU A 642 34.38 -8.87 -22.65
C GLU A 642 33.18 -8.91 -21.68
N GLN A 643 33.23 -8.14 -20.58
CA GLN A 643 32.11 -8.05 -19.65
C GLN A 643 30.91 -7.37 -20.31
N MET A 644 31.13 -6.22 -20.96
CA MET A 644 30.06 -5.48 -21.64
C MET A 644 29.53 -6.23 -22.86
N LYS A 645 30.39 -6.96 -23.57
CA LYS A 645 30.00 -7.85 -24.67
C LYS A 645 29.05 -8.94 -24.19
N SER A 646 29.42 -9.65 -23.13
CA SER A 646 28.58 -10.68 -22.51
C SER A 646 27.23 -10.09 -22.08
N TYR A 647 27.25 -8.92 -21.43
CA TYR A 647 26.04 -8.25 -20.97
C TYR A 647 25.12 -7.80 -22.12
N ALA A 648 25.69 -7.29 -23.21
CA ALA A 648 24.93 -6.95 -24.41
C ALA A 648 24.27 -8.19 -25.05
N LEU A 649 25.00 -9.31 -25.17
CA LEU A 649 24.47 -10.56 -25.73
C LEU A 649 23.33 -11.15 -24.89
N GLN A 650 23.50 -11.18 -23.55
CA GLN A 650 22.44 -11.61 -22.63
C GLN A 650 21.20 -10.72 -22.72
N THR A 651 21.40 -9.40 -22.84
CA THR A 651 20.31 -8.45 -23.01
C THR A 651 19.56 -8.69 -24.32
N ILE A 652 20.27 -8.95 -25.43
CA ILE A 652 19.65 -9.27 -26.73
C ILE A 652 18.81 -10.54 -26.63
N GLU A 653 19.33 -11.60 -26.00
CA GLU A 653 18.61 -12.85 -25.80
C GLU A 653 17.33 -12.66 -24.98
N SER A 654 17.42 -11.91 -23.87
CA SER A 654 16.28 -11.57 -23.00
C SER A 654 15.19 -10.76 -23.72
N VAL A 655 15.56 -9.88 -24.66
CA VAL A 655 14.58 -9.07 -25.43
C VAL A 655 13.89 -9.89 -26.52
N MET A 656 14.56 -10.91 -27.06
CA MET A 656 14.08 -11.77 -28.15
C MET A 656 13.20 -12.92 -27.66
N ASN A 657 13.40 -13.36 -26.41
CA ASN A 657 12.51 -14.26 -25.68
C ASN A 657 11.30 -13.51 -25.12
#